data_AF-A0A4Y3KQX5-F1
#
_entry.id   AF-A0A4Y3KQX5-F1
#
_cell.length_a   1.000
_cell.length_b   1.000
_cell.length_c   1.000
_cell.angle_alpha   90.00
_cell.angle_beta   90.00
_cell.angle_gamma   90.00
#
_symmetry.space_group_name_H-M   'P 1'
#
loop_
_entity.id
_entity.type
_entity.pdbx_description
1 polymer ?
#
loop_
_entity_poly.entity_id
_entity_poly.type
_entity_poly.pdbx_seq_one_letter_code
_entity_poly.pdbx_strand_id
1 'polypeptide(L)'
;MLIGVPTRSGTERRADDDAALFDANGGMCPVLPVFAAGVKPRSDERATAPDEGGPRRTLGRMGDAEPHSSISRPGGCPRRHTRRVKTTMRALLCLALIAGFYVTALIVLLGILGVAVALISSGHAVGAKLAFFAVAAAIGFVLTMRKVSKAQKHEPSGSALPRDVAPELWDVVEELAAAAQTRVPREIRLVPDLNAFVSEDARLLGLVPGTRRLYVGVPLLQALDVAQMRSVLAHELAHYSNGHTRLAPIAYRGRQVVGAAAGEVTGFAGWVLRGYGRLYLLASAAISRRQELEADAVSVQVAGREVAAETLHEMEVLSAAWTFYFDRYVSVAWDAGLAPTSDAMFDGFAALLAARQDELDRLRTLAPPSQESRWDSHPSTSARIAAMGAVASPALTRDTRPAGVLVRGLPALTAMLAEVVVKYADRERLPWELLTPRARAASAQHSADIVFRAVGRRVGVERGSLRDLLELTEADRLDDVLQALDLDASAGPDADGDTAATVVWTAVLQCALATSGAARWEHRWDAGDPFVGPDGAPYDVRPLALLGAGGPRGAAELRGRLADLGVDLDAIGASAEADARGSAIVAGVANVVVDGEQYDVLVLTHGLVLVPCPKVYNQGRNRLRELAASAAPADIAAQNWFVPFEDVVSGRVSKRFPVGVEFALHDGTTLGLRTKLDSQELTSGSSIALQDVAKRFAPVPVAT
;
A
#
# COMPACT_ATOMS: atom_id res chain seq x y z
N MET A 1 -12.64 0.53 8.38
CA MET A 1 -11.20 0.27 8.20
C MET A 1 -10.51 1.62 8.34
N LEU A 2 -9.29 1.69 8.87
CA LEU A 2 -8.43 2.87 8.70
C LEU A 2 -8.45 3.26 7.22
N ILE A 3 -8.26 4.54 6.87
CA ILE A 3 -7.65 4.82 5.56
C ILE A 3 -6.30 4.13 5.66
N GLY A 4 -6.25 2.87 5.22
CA GLY A 4 -5.02 2.11 5.20
C GLY A 4 -4.22 2.76 4.11
N VAL A 5 -3.14 3.45 4.49
CA VAL A 5 -2.00 3.62 3.60
C VAL A 5 -1.82 2.27 2.90
N PRO A 6 -1.82 2.22 1.56
CA PRO A 6 -1.79 0.96 0.82
C PRO A 6 -0.62 0.12 1.35
N THR A 7 -0.94 -0.96 2.06
CA THR A 7 0.08 -1.85 2.58
C THR A 7 0.73 -2.54 1.39
N ARG A 8 2.00 -2.23 1.11
CA ARG A 8 2.85 -2.93 0.13
C ARG A 8 2.81 -4.44 0.41
N SER A 9 1.98 -5.16 -0.31
CA SER A 9 2.00 -6.63 -0.34
C SER A 9 2.56 -7.09 -1.68
N GLY A 10 3.87 -7.30 -1.70
CA GLY A 10 4.59 -8.27 -2.54
C GLY A 10 4.14 -8.44 -3.99
N THR A 11 4.51 -7.50 -4.87
CA THR A 11 5.27 -7.66 -6.14
C THR A 11 5.17 -6.34 -6.92
N GLU A 12 5.56 -5.23 -6.33
CA GLU A 12 5.61 -3.93 -7.02
C GLU A 12 6.97 -3.32 -6.76
N ARG A 13 7.91 -3.68 -7.64
CA ARG A 13 9.22 -3.04 -7.72
C ARG A 13 9.17 -1.79 -8.62
N ARG A 14 7.98 -1.41 -9.10
CA ARG A 14 7.79 -0.49 -10.25
C ARG A 14 6.92 0.73 -9.95
N ALA A 15 6.03 0.66 -8.95
CA ALA A 15 5.38 1.86 -8.41
C ALA A 15 6.43 2.86 -7.86
N ASP A 16 7.59 2.35 -7.41
CA ASP A 16 8.73 3.17 -7.00
C ASP A 16 9.41 3.87 -8.18
N ASP A 17 9.43 3.28 -9.38
CA ASP A 17 9.99 3.90 -10.59
C ASP A 17 9.06 4.99 -11.15
N ASP A 18 7.74 4.79 -11.07
CA ASP A 18 6.74 5.74 -11.57
C ASP A 18 6.47 6.89 -10.57
N ALA A 19 6.60 6.64 -9.26
CA ALA A 19 6.62 7.69 -8.24
C ALA A 19 7.89 8.54 -8.30
N ALA A 20 9.05 7.95 -8.64
CA ALA A 20 10.30 8.68 -8.85
C ALA A 20 10.23 9.69 -10.01
N LEU A 21 9.34 9.49 -10.99
CA LEU A 21 9.11 10.43 -12.09
C LEU A 21 8.41 11.73 -11.67
N PHE A 22 7.63 11.72 -10.58
CA PHE A 22 7.08 12.95 -9.96
C PHE A 22 8.16 13.75 -9.20
N ASP A 23 9.28 13.11 -8.85
CA ASP A 23 10.25 13.64 -7.88
C ASP A 23 11.56 14.14 -8.52
N ALA A 24 11.70 14.07 -9.85
CA ALA A 24 12.92 14.47 -10.56
C ALA A 24 13.33 15.96 -10.38
N ASN A 25 12.49 16.79 -9.75
CA ASN A 25 12.77 18.20 -9.43
C ASN A 25 12.48 18.59 -7.97
N GLY A 26 12.06 17.65 -7.11
CA GLY A 26 11.73 17.90 -5.71
C GLY A 26 12.80 17.28 -4.82
N GLY A 27 13.66 18.10 -4.22
CA GLY A 27 14.63 17.60 -3.24
C GLY A 27 13.91 16.90 -2.09
N MET A 28 13.96 15.56 -2.06
CA MET A 28 13.64 14.82 -0.85
C MET A 28 14.57 15.30 0.27
N CYS A 29 14.02 15.57 1.46
CA CYS A 29 14.83 15.42 2.67
C CYS A 29 15.33 13.96 2.66
N PRO A 30 16.65 13.72 2.73
CA PRO A 30 17.14 12.36 2.86
C PRO A 30 16.66 11.85 4.22
N VAL A 31 15.65 10.99 4.21
CA VAL A 31 15.44 10.08 5.34
C VAL A 31 16.69 9.22 5.36
N LEU A 32 17.49 9.34 6.42
CA LEU A 32 18.68 8.52 6.64
C LEU A 32 18.33 7.06 6.25
N PRO A 33 19.05 6.46 5.26
CA PRO A 33 18.67 5.18 4.70
C PRO A 33 19.04 4.06 5.67
N VAL A 34 18.32 3.95 6.79
CA VAL A 34 18.49 2.89 7.79
C VAL A 34 17.52 1.72 7.52
N PHE A 35 16.61 1.84 6.52
CA PHE A 35 15.57 0.83 6.28
C PHE A 35 15.54 0.20 4.87
N ALA A 36 16.56 0.38 4.04
CA ALA A 36 16.59 -0.18 2.68
C ALA A 36 17.89 -0.94 2.33
N ALA A 37 18.07 -2.15 2.87
CA ALA A 37 18.97 -3.14 2.23
C ALA A 37 18.66 -4.58 2.65
N GLY A 38 18.62 -5.51 1.67
CA GLY A 38 18.97 -6.91 1.95
C GLY A 38 18.18 -8.03 1.27
N VAL A 39 18.14 -8.11 -0.08
CA VAL A 39 18.19 -9.41 -0.77
C VAL A 39 19.05 -9.30 -2.03
N LYS A 40 20.33 -9.69 -1.95
CA LYS A 40 21.15 -10.02 -3.12
C LYS A 40 20.67 -11.35 -3.71
N PRO A 41 20.28 -11.44 -5.00
CA PRO A 41 20.13 -12.73 -5.65
C PRO A 41 21.52 -13.29 -6.00
N ARG A 42 21.76 -14.55 -5.62
CA ARG A 42 22.87 -15.37 -6.13
C ARG A 42 22.69 -15.55 -7.64
N SER A 43 23.62 -15.05 -8.43
CA SER A 43 23.79 -15.39 -9.84
C SER A 43 24.69 -16.63 -9.96
N ASP A 44 24.07 -17.80 -10.12
CA ASP A 44 24.75 -18.98 -10.68
C ASP A 44 24.14 -19.22 -12.06
N GLU A 45 24.83 -18.81 -13.13
CA GLU A 45 24.68 -19.48 -14.42
C GLU A 45 25.91 -19.23 -15.30
N ARG A 46 26.63 -20.33 -15.57
CA ARG A 46 27.78 -20.41 -16.46
C ARG A 46 27.33 -20.17 -17.90
N ALA A 47 27.89 -19.15 -18.55
CA ALA A 47 27.81 -18.99 -19.98
C ALA A 47 28.81 -19.93 -20.68
N THR A 48 28.32 -20.87 -21.46
CA THR A 48 29.10 -21.59 -22.47
C THR A 48 28.75 -21.01 -23.85
N ALA A 49 29.74 -20.41 -24.50
CA ALA A 49 29.69 -19.99 -25.90
C ALA A 49 29.69 -21.21 -26.84
N PRO A 50 29.16 -21.09 -28.07
CA PRO A 50 29.56 -21.95 -29.17
C PRO A 50 30.33 -21.19 -30.27
N ASP A 51 31.21 -21.99 -30.84
CA ASP A 51 32.32 -21.74 -31.75
C ASP A 51 31.89 -21.48 -33.21
N GLU A 52 32.80 -20.88 -33.97
CA GLU A 52 32.69 -20.59 -35.39
C GLU A 52 32.81 -21.84 -36.27
N GLY A 53 32.20 -21.80 -37.47
CA GLY A 53 32.50 -22.77 -38.54
C GLY A 53 31.52 -22.70 -39.71
N GLY A 54 31.91 -22.04 -40.81
CA GLY A 54 31.18 -21.96 -42.09
C GLY A 54 31.10 -23.31 -42.85
N PRO A 55 30.77 -23.36 -44.18
CA PRO A 55 30.88 -22.28 -45.17
C PRO A 55 29.70 -22.11 -46.18
N ARG A 56 29.84 -21.02 -46.95
CA ARG A 56 29.07 -20.45 -48.07
C ARG A 56 28.57 -21.41 -49.16
N ARG A 57 27.43 -21.06 -49.80
CA ARG A 57 27.10 -21.22 -51.25
C ARG A 57 25.88 -20.34 -51.63
N THR A 58 26.08 -19.21 -52.33
CA THR A 58 25.88 -18.93 -53.78
C THR A 58 24.45 -18.54 -54.23
N LEU A 59 24.35 -17.29 -54.71
CA LEU A 59 23.53 -16.64 -55.77
C LEU A 59 22.31 -17.31 -56.42
N GLY A 60 21.28 -16.48 -56.70
CA GLY A 60 20.34 -16.57 -57.85
C GLY A 60 18.99 -15.87 -57.56
N ARG A 61 18.79 -14.58 -57.91
CA ARG A 61 18.23 -14.00 -59.16
C ARG A 61 16.74 -14.31 -59.44
N MET A 62 15.90 -13.29 -59.21
CA MET A 62 14.86 -12.67 -60.08
C MET A 62 14.00 -13.54 -61.03
N GLY A 63 12.67 -13.37 -60.98
CA GLY A 63 11.75 -13.78 -62.05
C GLY A 63 10.26 -13.61 -61.70
N ASP A 64 9.60 -12.70 -62.42
CA ASP A 64 8.15 -12.44 -62.45
C ASP A 64 7.33 -13.59 -63.08
N ALA A 65 6.07 -13.78 -62.66
CA ALA A 65 4.95 -14.24 -63.50
C ALA A 65 3.59 -14.27 -62.74
N GLU A 66 2.62 -13.47 -63.17
CA GLU A 66 1.17 -13.62 -63.00
C GLU A 66 0.59 -14.72 -63.93
N PRO A 67 -0.74 -14.98 -64.06
CA PRO A 67 -1.89 -14.97 -63.12
C PRO A 67 -2.76 -16.25 -63.26
N HIS A 68 -3.62 -16.60 -62.30
CA HIS A 68 -4.81 -17.43 -62.59
C HIS A 68 -6.03 -17.10 -61.73
N SER A 69 -7.08 -16.65 -62.42
CA SER A 69 -8.45 -16.50 -61.98
C SER A 69 -9.14 -17.83 -61.68
N SER A 70 -9.84 -17.94 -60.56
CA SER A 70 -11.03 -18.78 -60.47
C SER A 70 -12.08 -18.19 -59.51
N ILE A 71 -13.24 -17.91 -60.08
CA ILE A 71 -14.46 -17.51 -59.40
C ILE A 71 -15.00 -18.74 -58.65
N SER A 72 -15.27 -18.59 -57.34
CA SER A 72 -16.17 -19.49 -56.62
C SER A 72 -17.06 -18.71 -55.63
N ARG A 73 -18.34 -19.13 -55.61
CA ARG A 73 -19.54 -18.52 -55.01
C ARG A 73 -19.50 -18.37 -53.48
N PRO A 74 -20.36 -17.52 -52.88
CA PRO A 74 -20.37 -17.27 -51.44
C PRO A 74 -21.07 -18.43 -50.70
N GLY A 75 -20.38 -19.04 -49.74
CA GLY A 75 -20.93 -20.15 -48.99
C GLY A 75 -20.28 -20.30 -47.64
N GLY A 76 -21.08 -20.10 -46.59
CA GLY A 76 -20.78 -20.57 -45.24
C GLY A 76 -20.30 -19.49 -44.29
N CYS A 77 -21.24 -18.90 -43.55
CA CYS A 77 -20.97 -18.30 -42.25
C CYS A 77 -20.48 -19.39 -41.29
N PRO A 78 -19.30 -19.26 -40.64
CA PRO A 78 -18.95 -20.17 -39.57
C PRO A 78 -18.76 -19.41 -38.24
N ARG A 79 -19.26 -20.03 -37.15
CA ARG A 79 -18.79 -19.87 -35.74
C ARG A 79 -19.47 -18.86 -34.81
N ARG A 80 -20.82 -18.78 -34.79
CA ARG A 80 -21.53 -18.27 -33.58
C ARG A 80 -21.89 -19.37 -32.57
N HIS A 81 -22.17 -20.60 -33.00
CA HIS A 81 -22.63 -21.67 -32.10
C HIS A 81 -21.54 -22.32 -31.22
N THR A 82 -20.34 -22.55 -31.75
CA THR A 82 -19.25 -23.23 -31.01
C THR A 82 -18.60 -22.36 -29.94
N ARG A 83 -18.70 -21.02 -30.05
CA ARG A 83 -18.22 -20.08 -29.01
C ARG A 83 -19.14 -20.04 -27.79
N ARG A 84 -20.47 -20.08 -27.96
CA ARG A 84 -21.47 -20.07 -26.85
C ARG A 84 -21.37 -21.30 -25.94
N VAL A 85 -21.18 -22.49 -26.50
CA VAL A 85 -21.12 -23.76 -25.73
C VAL A 85 -19.90 -23.78 -24.80
N LYS A 86 -18.75 -23.25 -25.25
CA LYS A 86 -17.53 -23.18 -24.43
C LYS A 86 -17.68 -22.24 -23.24
N THR A 87 -18.45 -21.16 -23.35
CA THR A 87 -18.67 -20.22 -22.23
C THR A 87 -19.62 -20.78 -21.20
N THR A 88 -20.72 -21.42 -21.61
CA THR A 88 -21.68 -22.06 -20.68
C THR A 88 -21.03 -23.20 -19.91
N MET A 89 -20.19 -24.02 -20.56
CA MET A 89 -19.47 -25.12 -19.88
C MET A 89 -18.46 -24.61 -18.86
N ARG A 90 -17.77 -23.50 -19.15
CA ARG A 90 -16.85 -22.86 -18.19
C ARG A 90 -17.58 -22.18 -17.04
N ALA A 91 -18.76 -21.63 -17.29
CA ALA A 91 -19.60 -21.07 -16.24
C ALA A 91 -20.19 -22.15 -15.32
N LEU A 92 -20.59 -23.30 -15.89
CA LEU A 92 -20.96 -24.49 -15.11
C LEU A 92 -19.76 -25.04 -14.33
N LEU A 93 -18.56 -25.03 -14.91
CA LEU A 93 -17.32 -25.37 -14.20
C LEU A 93 -17.08 -24.40 -13.03
N CYS A 94 -17.27 -23.09 -13.21
CA CYS A 94 -17.15 -22.12 -12.11
C CYS A 94 -18.19 -22.37 -11.02
N LEU A 95 -19.43 -22.70 -11.38
CA LEU A 95 -20.47 -23.07 -10.41
C LEU A 95 -20.09 -24.36 -9.66
N ALA A 96 -19.59 -25.36 -10.37
CA ALA A 96 -19.09 -26.61 -9.79
C ALA A 96 -17.87 -26.37 -8.90
N LEU A 97 -17.00 -25.41 -9.23
CA LEU A 97 -15.87 -25.04 -8.39
C LEU A 97 -16.29 -24.19 -7.18
N ILE A 98 -17.32 -23.35 -7.27
CA ILE A 98 -17.90 -22.69 -6.08
C ILE A 98 -18.47 -23.77 -5.16
N ALA A 99 -19.30 -24.68 -5.67
CA ALA A 99 -19.84 -25.79 -4.89
C ALA A 99 -18.72 -26.68 -4.31
N GLY A 100 -17.72 -26.99 -5.13
CA GLY A 100 -16.55 -27.78 -4.74
C GLY A 100 -15.71 -27.11 -3.66
N PHE A 101 -15.62 -25.77 -3.62
CA PHE A 101 -14.96 -25.04 -2.54
C PHE A 101 -15.63 -25.32 -1.19
N TYR A 102 -16.97 -25.30 -1.13
CA TYR A 102 -17.71 -25.64 0.09
C TYR A 102 -17.60 -27.12 0.45
N VAL A 103 -17.58 -28.00 -0.54
CA VAL A 103 -17.32 -29.42 -0.32
C VAL A 103 -15.91 -29.62 0.25
N THR A 104 -14.89 -28.94 -0.27
CA THR A 104 -13.53 -28.97 0.28
C THR A 104 -13.49 -28.43 1.70
N ALA A 105 -14.16 -27.30 1.98
CA ALA A 105 -14.27 -26.77 3.32
C ALA A 105 -14.96 -27.76 4.29
N LEU A 106 -16.01 -28.45 3.84
CA LEU A 106 -16.69 -29.49 4.60
C LEU A 106 -15.79 -30.72 4.82
N ILE A 107 -15.06 -31.18 3.81
CA ILE A 107 -14.10 -32.29 3.93
C ILE A 107 -13.02 -31.95 4.96
N VAL A 108 -12.48 -30.72 4.92
CA VAL A 108 -11.51 -30.25 5.91
C VAL A 108 -12.11 -30.28 7.31
N LEU A 109 -13.34 -29.77 7.48
CA LEU A 109 -14.06 -29.79 8.75
C LEU A 109 -14.26 -31.22 9.27
N LEU A 110 -14.75 -32.13 8.42
CA LEU A 110 -14.95 -33.53 8.76
C LEU A 110 -13.64 -34.25 9.06
N GLY A 111 -12.56 -33.93 8.36
CA GLY A 111 -11.22 -34.46 8.64
C GLY A 111 -10.72 -34.04 10.02
N ILE A 112 -10.90 -32.77 10.40
CA ILE A 112 -10.56 -32.28 11.75
C ILE A 112 -11.37 -33.02 12.82
N LEU A 113 -12.69 -33.18 12.60
CA LEU A 113 -13.58 -33.92 13.49
C LEU A 113 -13.21 -35.40 13.58
N GLY A 114 -12.86 -36.04 12.47
CA GLY A 114 -12.43 -37.44 12.42
C GLY A 114 -11.14 -37.68 13.19
N VAL A 115 -10.16 -36.77 13.07
CA VAL A 115 -8.94 -36.79 13.90
C VAL A 115 -9.29 -36.64 15.38
N ALA A 116 -10.20 -35.74 15.74
CA ALA A 116 -10.65 -35.59 17.12
C ALA A 116 -11.26 -36.87 17.68
N VAL A 117 -12.16 -37.52 16.93
CA VAL A 117 -12.80 -38.78 17.33
C VAL A 117 -11.76 -39.90 17.47
N ALA A 118 -10.83 -40.03 16.52
CA ALA A 118 -9.76 -41.02 16.58
C ALA A 118 -8.89 -40.83 17.84
N LEU A 119 -8.50 -39.59 18.14
CA LEU A 119 -7.72 -39.26 19.33
C LEU A 119 -8.47 -39.55 20.64
N ILE A 120 -9.78 -39.31 20.70
CA ILE A 120 -10.62 -39.67 21.87
C ILE A 120 -10.70 -41.20 22.01
N SER A 121 -10.95 -41.90 20.91
CA SER A 121 -11.10 -43.36 20.89
C SER A 121 -9.81 -44.12 21.24
N SER A 122 -8.65 -43.46 21.16
CA SER A 122 -7.36 -44.05 21.53
C SER A 122 -7.21 -44.32 23.04
N GLY A 123 -8.08 -43.76 23.89
CA GLY A 123 -8.08 -43.98 25.34
C GLY A 123 -6.93 -43.31 26.12
N HIS A 124 -6.00 -42.63 25.44
CA HIS A 124 -4.87 -41.97 26.08
C HIS A 124 -5.23 -40.55 26.55
N ALA A 125 -4.80 -40.16 27.74
CA ALA A 125 -5.00 -38.80 28.28
C ALA A 125 -4.42 -37.70 27.36
N VAL A 126 -3.33 -38.01 26.64
CA VAL A 126 -2.74 -37.14 25.61
C VAL A 126 -3.67 -37.00 24.40
N GLY A 127 -4.34 -38.09 23.99
CA GLY A 127 -5.34 -38.09 22.92
C GLY A 127 -6.54 -37.20 23.23
N ALA A 128 -7.04 -37.24 24.47
CA ALA A 128 -8.13 -36.36 24.90
C ALA A 128 -7.75 -34.86 24.85
N LYS A 129 -6.52 -34.51 25.25
CA LYS A 129 -6.02 -33.12 25.13
C LYS A 129 -5.87 -32.68 23.67
N LEU A 130 -5.34 -33.54 22.80
CA LEU A 130 -5.22 -33.24 21.37
C LEU A 130 -6.58 -33.14 20.67
N ALA A 131 -7.56 -33.94 21.08
CA ALA A 131 -8.91 -33.88 20.56
C ALA A 131 -9.62 -32.57 20.92
N PHE A 132 -9.38 -32.02 22.11
CA PHE A 132 -9.87 -30.69 22.49
C PHE A 132 -9.37 -29.61 21.51
N PHE A 133 -8.07 -29.63 21.17
CA PHE A 133 -7.51 -28.70 20.18
C PHE A 133 -8.09 -28.92 18.77
N ALA A 134 -8.33 -30.16 18.36
CA ALA A 134 -8.98 -30.46 17.08
C ALA A 134 -10.43 -29.93 17.03
N VAL A 135 -11.22 -30.10 18.09
CA VAL A 135 -12.58 -29.53 18.17
C VAL A 135 -12.54 -28.00 18.18
N ALA A 136 -11.60 -27.39 18.92
CA ALA A 136 -11.40 -25.95 18.91
C ALA A 136 -11.03 -25.43 17.51
N ALA A 137 -10.18 -26.16 16.76
CA ALA A 137 -9.84 -25.86 15.37
C ALA A 137 -11.06 -25.97 14.44
N ALA A 138 -11.90 -26.98 14.61
CA ALA A 138 -13.15 -27.13 13.85
C ALA A 138 -14.12 -25.95 14.10
N ILE A 139 -14.30 -25.56 15.37
CA ILE A 139 -15.11 -24.39 15.75
C ILE A 139 -14.51 -23.11 15.16
N GLY A 140 -13.20 -22.90 15.31
CA GLY A 140 -12.49 -21.75 14.74
C GLY A 140 -12.62 -21.67 13.22
N PHE A 141 -12.55 -22.80 12.53
CA PHE A 141 -12.76 -22.90 11.08
C PHE A 141 -14.19 -22.48 10.69
N VAL A 142 -15.21 -23.00 11.38
CA VAL A 142 -16.62 -22.63 11.15
C VAL A 142 -16.85 -21.14 11.43
N LEU A 143 -16.31 -20.62 12.52
CA LEU A 143 -16.40 -19.20 12.85
C LEU A 143 -15.71 -18.33 11.80
N THR A 144 -14.55 -18.74 11.29
CA THR A 144 -13.82 -18.04 10.22
C THR A 144 -14.63 -18.04 8.92
N MET A 145 -15.21 -19.18 8.52
CA MET A 145 -16.09 -19.26 7.35
C MET A 145 -17.36 -18.41 7.51
N ARG A 146 -17.97 -18.39 8.70
CA ARG A 146 -19.09 -17.49 9.00
C ARG A 146 -18.67 -16.02 8.98
N LYS A 147 -17.48 -15.70 9.49
CA LYS A 147 -16.92 -14.34 9.48
C LYS A 147 -16.68 -13.89 8.04
N VAL A 148 -16.03 -14.68 7.19
CA VAL A 148 -15.82 -14.37 5.77
C VAL A 148 -17.14 -14.12 5.06
N SER A 149 -18.14 -14.98 5.31
CA SER A 149 -19.49 -14.80 4.73
C SER A 149 -20.21 -13.53 5.22
N LYS A 150 -19.90 -13.04 6.44
CA LYS A 150 -20.43 -11.77 6.96
C LYS A 150 -19.57 -10.57 6.59
N ALA A 151 -18.25 -10.71 6.46
CA ALA A 151 -17.30 -9.66 6.15
C ALA A 151 -17.47 -9.14 4.71
N GLN A 152 -17.98 -9.97 3.80
CA GLN A 152 -18.45 -9.50 2.49
C GLN A 152 -19.65 -8.54 2.55
N LYS A 153 -20.32 -8.43 3.69
CA LYS A 153 -21.37 -7.43 3.92
C LYS A 153 -20.83 -6.14 4.52
N HIS A 154 -19.51 -6.03 4.73
CA HIS A 154 -18.93 -4.81 5.27
C HIS A 154 -18.85 -3.78 4.14
N GLU A 155 -19.92 -2.99 4.02
CA GLU A 155 -20.00 -1.84 3.13
C GLU A 155 -18.90 -0.83 3.54
N PRO A 156 -18.09 -0.34 2.60
CA PRO A 156 -17.19 0.76 2.89
C PRO A 156 -17.97 1.92 3.48
N SER A 157 -17.38 2.54 4.51
CA SER A 157 -17.91 3.76 5.09
C SER A 157 -17.98 4.82 3.99
N GLY A 158 -19.18 5.25 3.65
CA GLY A 158 -19.42 6.23 2.61
C GLY A 158 -20.74 6.94 2.84
N SER A 159 -20.82 8.20 2.45
CA SER A 159 -22.00 9.03 2.61
C SER A 159 -23.01 8.72 1.53
N ALA A 160 -24.26 8.41 1.90
CA ALA A 160 -25.32 8.16 0.94
C ALA A 160 -25.61 9.42 0.11
N LEU A 161 -25.75 9.25 -1.21
CA LEU A 161 -26.15 10.30 -2.14
C LEU A 161 -27.62 10.08 -2.56
N PRO A 162 -28.58 10.70 -1.87
CA PRO A 162 -29.96 10.65 -2.28
C PRO A 162 -30.18 11.45 -3.57
N ARG A 163 -31.29 11.16 -4.26
CA ARG A 163 -31.58 11.69 -5.61
C ARG A 163 -31.83 13.20 -5.63
N ASP A 164 -32.31 13.77 -4.55
CA ASP A 164 -32.47 15.22 -4.39
C ASP A 164 -31.13 15.98 -4.36
N VAL A 165 -30.09 15.34 -3.83
CA VAL A 165 -28.72 15.89 -3.77
C VAL A 165 -27.99 15.75 -5.11
N ALA A 166 -28.08 14.59 -5.77
CA ALA A 166 -27.34 14.32 -7.01
C ALA A 166 -28.24 13.85 -8.18
N PRO A 167 -29.27 14.61 -8.58
CA PRO A 167 -30.26 14.13 -9.56
C PRO A 167 -29.64 13.80 -10.91
N GLU A 168 -28.68 14.60 -11.37
CA GLU A 168 -27.98 14.38 -12.66
C GLU A 168 -27.15 13.10 -12.62
N LEU A 169 -26.44 12.82 -11.51
CA LEU A 169 -25.73 11.54 -11.34
C LEU A 169 -26.68 10.35 -11.37
N TRP A 170 -27.84 10.44 -10.72
CA TRP A 170 -28.85 9.38 -10.73
C TRP A 170 -29.39 9.12 -12.14
N ASP A 171 -29.71 10.17 -12.89
CA ASP A 171 -30.20 10.05 -14.27
C ASP A 171 -29.13 9.41 -15.18
N VAL A 172 -27.86 9.81 -15.03
CA VAL A 172 -26.72 9.18 -15.71
C VAL A 172 -26.63 7.70 -15.34
N VAL A 173 -26.69 7.33 -14.06
CA VAL A 173 -26.59 5.93 -13.62
C VAL A 173 -27.75 5.08 -14.15
N GLU A 174 -28.96 5.61 -14.22
CA GLU A 174 -30.12 4.93 -14.81
C GLU A 174 -29.93 4.67 -16.31
N GLU A 175 -29.45 5.66 -17.06
CA GLU A 175 -29.12 5.54 -18.48
C GLU A 175 -28.03 4.48 -18.71
N LEU A 176 -26.93 4.57 -17.95
CA LEU A 176 -25.81 3.64 -18.07
C LEU A 176 -26.20 2.21 -17.65
N ALA A 177 -27.06 2.06 -16.64
CA ALA A 177 -27.57 0.75 -16.24
C ALA A 177 -28.42 0.11 -17.35
N ALA A 178 -29.20 0.92 -18.07
CA ALA A 178 -29.96 0.46 -19.23
C ALA A 178 -29.03 0.03 -20.38
N ALA A 179 -28.00 0.82 -20.69
CA ALA A 179 -26.99 0.47 -21.70
C ALA A 179 -26.23 -0.82 -21.33
N ALA A 180 -25.84 -0.96 -20.07
CA ALA A 180 -25.18 -2.14 -19.53
C ALA A 180 -26.13 -3.35 -19.36
N GLN A 181 -27.44 -3.21 -19.60
CA GLN A 181 -28.45 -4.25 -19.40
C GLN A 181 -28.42 -4.86 -17.98
N THR A 182 -28.33 -3.97 -16.99
CA THR A 182 -28.25 -4.32 -15.57
C THR A 182 -29.34 -3.60 -14.77
N ARG A 183 -29.70 -4.10 -13.59
CA ARG A 183 -30.60 -3.37 -12.68
C ARG A 183 -29.89 -2.15 -12.13
N VAL A 184 -30.59 -1.02 -12.11
CA VAL A 184 -30.18 0.22 -11.45
C VAL A 184 -29.80 -0.07 -9.98
N PRO A 185 -28.67 0.46 -9.48
CA PRO A 185 -28.35 0.45 -8.06
C PRO A 185 -29.46 1.08 -7.21
N ARG A 186 -29.74 0.51 -6.04
CA ARG A 186 -30.73 1.07 -5.11
C ARG A 186 -30.18 2.26 -4.32
N GLU A 187 -28.87 2.32 -4.15
CA GLU A 187 -28.16 3.38 -3.43
C GLU A 187 -26.91 3.78 -4.21
N ILE A 188 -26.60 5.07 -4.19
CA ILE A 188 -25.30 5.64 -4.61
C ILE A 188 -24.63 6.18 -3.34
N ARG A 189 -23.33 5.96 -3.18
CA ARG A 189 -22.55 6.43 -2.03
C ARG A 189 -21.25 7.10 -2.47
N LEU A 190 -20.90 8.20 -1.82
CA LEU A 190 -19.57 8.81 -1.93
C LEU A 190 -18.58 8.09 -1.03
N VAL A 191 -17.40 7.81 -1.56
CA VAL A 191 -16.28 7.18 -0.84
C VAL A 191 -15.00 7.98 -1.00
N PRO A 192 -14.06 7.87 -0.04
CA PRO A 192 -12.81 8.63 -0.08
C PRO A 192 -11.82 8.09 -1.11
N ASP A 193 -11.94 6.83 -1.52
CA ASP A 193 -10.99 6.16 -2.40
C ASP A 193 -11.06 6.68 -3.84
N LEU A 194 -9.92 6.70 -4.55
CA LEU A 194 -9.86 6.88 -6.00
C LEU A 194 -10.35 5.59 -6.70
N ASN A 195 -11.65 5.32 -6.59
CA ASN A 195 -12.28 4.17 -7.20
C ASN A 195 -13.78 4.39 -7.41
N ALA A 196 -14.35 3.67 -8.38
CA ALA A 196 -15.78 3.50 -8.49
C ALA A 196 -16.05 2.01 -8.60
N PHE A 197 -17.06 1.51 -7.89
CA PHE A 197 -17.42 0.10 -7.99
C PHE A 197 -18.85 -0.15 -7.57
N VAL A 198 -19.40 -1.26 -8.05
CA VAL A 198 -20.72 -1.74 -7.64
C VAL A 198 -20.56 -2.89 -6.66
N SER A 199 -21.33 -2.87 -5.58
CA SER A 199 -21.49 -4.00 -4.67
C SER A 199 -22.91 -4.53 -4.71
N GLU A 200 -23.08 -5.83 -4.41
CA GLU A 200 -24.38 -6.45 -4.33
C GLU A 200 -24.46 -7.44 -3.16
N ASP A 201 -25.47 -7.26 -2.29
CA ASP A 201 -25.75 -8.16 -1.14
C ASP A 201 -26.35 -9.50 -1.58
N ALA A 202 -25.61 -10.25 -2.37
CA ALA A 202 -26.09 -11.49 -2.95
C ALA A 202 -26.34 -12.55 -1.86
N ARG A 203 -27.50 -13.20 -1.93
CA ARG A 203 -27.88 -14.29 -1.03
C ARG A 203 -27.50 -15.63 -1.65
N LEU A 204 -27.46 -16.67 -0.81
CA LEU A 204 -27.07 -18.03 -1.21
C LEU A 204 -25.75 -18.05 -2.00
N LEU A 205 -24.69 -17.45 -1.43
CA LEU A 205 -23.32 -17.56 -1.97
C LEU A 205 -23.16 -16.96 -3.38
N GLY A 206 -23.90 -15.89 -3.69
CA GLY A 206 -23.89 -15.29 -5.01
C GLY A 206 -24.89 -15.88 -5.99
N LEU A 207 -25.76 -16.82 -5.58
CA LEU A 207 -26.75 -17.41 -6.49
C LEU A 207 -28.03 -16.57 -6.59
N VAL A 208 -28.42 -15.92 -5.50
CA VAL A 208 -29.62 -15.07 -5.46
C VAL A 208 -29.19 -13.61 -5.48
N PRO A 209 -29.62 -12.81 -6.48
CA PRO A 209 -29.35 -11.38 -6.53
C PRO A 209 -29.88 -10.64 -5.28
N GLY A 210 -29.18 -9.60 -4.86
CA GLY A 210 -29.48 -8.78 -3.70
C GLY A 210 -29.68 -7.30 -4.03
N THR A 211 -29.56 -6.47 -2.99
CA THR A 211 -29.53 -5.00 -3.10
C THR A 211 -28.19 -4.58 -3.70
N ARG A 212 -28.24 -3.75 -4.75
CA ARG A 212 -27.07 -3.19 -5.40
C ARG A 212 -26.79 -1.78 -4.90
N ARG A 213 -25.52 -1.47 -4.71
CA ARG A 213 -25.04 -0.14 -4.31
C ARG A 213 -23.88 0.25 -5.19
N LEU A 214 -23.89 1.48 -5.69
CA LEU A 214 -22.79 2.08 -6.43
C LEU A 214 -21.99 2.96 -5.47
N TYR A 215 -20.67 2.79 -5.46
CA TYR A 215 -19.74 3.64 -4.73
C TYR A 215 -18.98 4.48 -5.75
N VAL A 216 -18.91 5.79 -5.50
CA VAL A 216 -18.25 6.76 -6.37
C VAL A 216 -17.22 7.51 -5.56
N GLY A 217 -15.96 7.40 -5.96
CA GLY A 217 -14.84 8.08 -5.35
C GLY A 217 -14.90 9.59 -5.55
N VAL A 218 -14.75 10.34 -4.46
CA VAL A 218 -14.56 11.80 -4.52
C VAL A 218 -13.39 12.19 -5.44
N PRO A 219 -12.21 11.53 -5.38
CA PRO A 219 -11.08 11.88 -6.23
C PRO A 219 -11.39 11.73 -7.73
N LEU A 220 -12.23 10.78 -8.12
CA LEU A 220 -12.67 10.62 -9.51
C LEU A 220 -13.60 11.74 -9.97
N LEU A 221 -14.49 12.22 -9.10
CA LEU A 221 -15.37 13.36 -9.40
C LEU A 221 -14.59 14.68 -9.53
N GLN A 222 -13.45 14.79 -8.86
CA GLN A 222 -12.57 15.95 -8.94
C GLN A 222 -11.65 15.93 -10.16
N ALA A 223 -11.23 14.73 -10.60
CA ALA A 223 -10.23 14.58 -11.64
C ALA A 223 -10.79 14.39 -13.05
N LEU A 224 -11.92 13.69 -13.19
CA LEU A 224 -12.47 13.33 -14.50
C LEU A 224 -13.48 14.37 -15.00
N ASP A 225 -13.65 14.43 -16.32
CA ASP A 225 -14.83 15.06 -16.92
C ASP A 225 -16.05 14.12 -16.92
N VAL A 226 -17.23 14.65 -17.26
CA VAL A 226 -18.47 13.88 -17.27
C VAL A 226 -18.42 12.71 -18.25
N ALA A 227 -17.77 12.86 -19.42
CA ALA A 227 -17.68 11.79 -20.41
C ALA A 227 -16.80 10.62 -19.92
N GLN A 228 -15.66 10.92 -19.29
CA GLN A 228 -14.78 9.94 -18.67
C GLN A 228 -15.46 9.28 -17.46
N MET A 229 -16.13 10.04 -16.60
CA MET A 229 -16.90 9.48 -15.48
C MET A 229 -17.99 8.52 -15.98
N ARG A 230 -18.70 8.87 -17.05
CA ARG A 230 -19.67 7.95 -17.69
C ARG A 230 -19.01 6.66 -18.17
N SER A 231 -17.82 6.74 -18.76
CA SER A 231 -17.04 5.58 -19.19
C SER A 231 -16.71 4.64 -18.02
N VAL A 232 -16.23 5.18 -16.90
CA VAL A 232 -15.93 4.42 -15.66
C VAL A 232 -17.20 3.78 -15.10
N LEU A 233 -18.26 4.56 -14.87
CA LEU A 233 -19.50 4.05 -14.28
C LEU A 233 -20.15 2.96 -15.15
N ALA A 234 -20.09 3.11 -16.47
CA ALA A 234 -20.62 2.11 -17.40
C ALA A 234 -19.82 0.80 -17.36
N HIS A 235 -18.49 0.89 -17.24
CA HIS A 235 -17.62 -0.27 -17.05
C HIS A 235 -18.03 -1.05 -15.80
N GLU A 236 -18.13 -0.35 -14.66
CA GLU A 236 -18.50 -0.94 -13.37
C GLU A 236 -19.90 -1.57 -13.37
N LEU A 237 -20.88 -0.90 -14.00
CA LEU A 237 -22.23 -1.43 -14.16
C LEU A 237 -22.27 -2.67 -15.08
N ALA A 238 -21.40 -2.72 -16.09
CA ALA A 238 -21.33 -3.82 -17.05
C ALA A 238 -20.81 -5.12 -16.45
N HIS A 239 -20.02 -5.09 -15.36
CA HIS A 239 -19.68 -6.31 -14.61
C HIS A 239 -20.92 -7.07 -14.09
N TYR A 240 -22.04 -6.37 -13.90
CA TYR A 240 -23.32 -6.92 -13.45
C TYR A 240 -24.32 -7.17 -14.59
N SER A 241 -23.89 -7.00 -15.85
CA SER A 241 -24.71 -7.20 -17.04
C SER A 241 -25.21 -8.63 -17.19
N ASN A 242 -26.44 -8.77 -17.68
CA ASN A 242 -27.02 -10.07 -18.05
C ASN A 242 -26.90 -10.39 -19.56
N GLY A 243 -26.31 -9.49 -20.36
CA GLY A 243 -26.47 -9.46 -21.83
C GLY A 243 -25.86 -10.65 -22.58
N HIS A 244 -24.69 -11.16 -22.17
CA HIS A 244 -23.98 -12.19 -22.94
C HIS A 244 -23.74 -13.51 -22.22
N THR A 245 -23.77 -13.54 -20.88
CA THR A 245 -23.66 -14.78 -20.10
C THR A 245 -24.38 -14.61 -18.74
N ARG A 246 -25.57 -15.21 -18.56
CA ARG A 246 -26.34 -15.15 -17.29
C ARG A 246 -25.59 -15.60 -16.03
N LEU A 247 -24.42 -16.21 -16.20
CA LEU A 247 -23.59 -16.77 -15.13
C LEU A 247 -22.30 -15.96 -14.89
N ALA A 248 -22.02 -14.92 -15.68
CA ALA A 248 -20.85 -14.06 -15.52
C ALA A 248 -20.86 -13.30 -14.16
N PRO A 249 -21.99 -12.71 -13.70
CA PRO A 249 -22.08 -12.13 -12.36
C PRO A 249 -21.90 -13.16 -11.23
N ILE A 250 -22.12 -14.46 -11.49
CA ILE A 250 -21.90 -15.53 -10.49
C ILE A 250 -20.42 -15.87 -10.38
N ALA A 251 -19.70 -15.96 -11.50
CA ALA A 251 -18.25 -16.19 -11.50
C ALA A 251 -17.50 -15.04 -10.82
N TYR A 252 -17.91 -13.80 -11.06
CA TYR A 252 -17.34 -12.61 -10.40
C TYR A 252 -17.55 -12.65 -8.88
N ARG A 253 -18.80 -12.86 -8.42
CA ARG A 253 -19.11 -13.02 -6.98
C ARG A 253 -18.38 -14.20 -6.33
N GLY A 254 -18.30 -15.33 -7.02
CA GLY A 254 -17.60 -16.52 -6.54
C GLY A 254 -16.10 -16.28 -6.32
N ARG A 255 -15.45 -15.51 -7.21
CA ARG A 255 -14.05 -15.09 -7.06
C ARG A 255 -13.83 -14.28 -5.79
N GLN A 256 -14.70 -13.31 -5.49
CA GLN A 256 -14.61 -12.51 -4.26
C GLN A 256 -14.74 -13.39 -3.01
N VAL A 257 -15.66 -14.36 -3.02
CA VAL A 257 -15.90 -15.28 -1.89
C VAL A 257 -14.70 -16.20 -1.65
N VAL A 258 -14.22 -16.85 -2.71
CA VAL A 258 -13.11 -17.81 -2.62
C VAL A 258 -11.82 -17.10 -2.23
N GLY A 259 -11.55 -15.91 -2.78
CA GLY A 259 -10.39 -15.09 -2.43
C GLY A 259 -10.39 -14.70 -0.94
N ALA A 260 -11.50 -14.13 -0.46
CA ALA A 260 -11.63 -13.73 0.94
C ALA A 260 -11.49 -14.93 1.91
N ALA A 261 -12.09 -16.08 1.56
CA ALA A 261 -12.02 -17.28 2.37
C ALA A 261 -10.60 -17.89 2.42
N ALA A 262 -9.88 -17.89 1.30
CA ALA A 262 -8.51 -18.39 1.23
C ALA A 262 -7.49 -17.50 1.97
N GLY A 263 -7.76 -16.19 2.07
CA GLY A 263 -6.93 -15.22 2.78
C GLY A 263 -7.09 -15.26 4.31
N GLU A 264 -8.32 -15.49 4.81
CA GLU A 264 -8.60 -15.46 6.26
C GLU A 264 -8.24 -16.76 6.99
N VAL A 265 -8.23 -17.91 6.31
CA VAL A 265 -7.95 -19.22 6.93
C VAL A 265 -6.45 -19.52 6.92
N THR A 266 -5.92 -19.86 8.09
CA THR A 266 -4.49 -20.16 8.31
C THR A 266 -4.23 -21.67 8.48
N GLY A 267 -2.96 -22.06 8.61
CA GLY A 267 -2.56 -23.46 8.82
C GLY A 267 -2.81 -24.37 7.61
N PHE A 268 -2.92 -25.68 7.86
CA PHE A 268 -3.13 -26.70 6.82
C PHE A 268 -4.46 -26.51 6.07
N ALA A 269 -5.54 -26.22 6.79
CA ALA A 269 -6.83 -25.87 6.19
C ALA A 269 -6.70 -24.67 5.24
N GLY A 270 -5.98 -23.63 5.66
CA GLY A 270 -5.69 -22.47 4.83
C GLY A 270 -4.86 -22.81 3.59
N TRP A 271 -3.87 -23.69 3.71
CA TRP A 271 -3.07 -24.15 2.57
C TRP A 271 -3.94 -24.88 1.54
N VAL A 272 -4.81 -25.79 1.97
CA VAL A 272 -5.77 -26.49 1.09
C VAL A 272 -6.71 -25.50 0.41
N LEU A 273 -7.30 -24.58 1.17
CA LEU A 273 -8.22 -23.57 0.61
C LEU A 273 -7.51 -22.59 -0.33
N ARG A 274 -6.26 -22.21 -0.07
CA ARG A 274 -5.44 -21.40 -1.01
C ARG A 274 -5.11 -22.17 -2.28
N GLY A 275 -4.78 -23.45 -2.17
CA GLY A 275 -4.58 -24.32 -3.34
C GLY A 275 -5.84 -24.40 -4.20
N TYR A 276 -6.99 -24.61 -3.57
CA TYR A 276 -8.28 -24.58 -4.25
C TYR A 276 -8.59 -23.20 -4.83
N GLY A 277 -8.32 -22.14 -4.10
CA GLY A 277 -8.49 -20.76 -4.56
C GLY A 277 -7.67 -20.46 -5.80
N ARG A 278 -6.41 -20.91 -5.88
CA ARG A 278 -5.58 -20.80 -7.09
C ARG A 278 -6.18 -21.55 -8.28
N LEU A 279 -6.70 -22.76 -8.06
CA LEU A 279 -7.41 -23.51 -9.12
C LEU A 279 -8.66 -22.76 -9.60
N TYR A 280 -9.44 -22.22 -8.66
CA TYR A 280 -10.61 -21.40 -8.98
C TYR A 280 -10.23 -20.16 -9.79
N LEU A 281 -9.17 -19.47 -9.41
CA LEU A 281 -8.67 -18.29 -10.13
C LEU A 281 -8.25 -18.64 -11.55
N LEU A 282 -7.51 -19.74 -11.76
CA LEU A 282 -7.14 -20.22 -13.09
C LEU A 282 -8.36 -20.55 -13.95
N ALA A 283 -9.32 -21.29 -13.40
CA ALA A 283 -10.53 -21.70 -14.11
C ALA A 283 -11.43 -20.50 -14.47
N SER A 284 -11.46 -19.47 -13.60
CA SER A 284 -12.25 -18.25 -13.80
C SER A 284 -11.53 -17.17 -14.62
N ALA A 285 -10.19 -17.21 -14.76
CA ALA A 285 -9.41 -16.15 -15.40
C ALA A 285 -9.85 -15.86 -16.85
N ALA A 286 -10.14 -16.90 -17.63
CA ALA A 286 -10.63 -16.71 -19.00
C ALA A 286 -12.04 -16.10 -19.08
N ILE A 287 -12.87 -16.28 -18.04
CA ILE A 287 -14.18 -15.63 -17.94
C ILE A 287 -13.99 -14.18 -17.52
N SER A 288 -13.16 -13.94 -16.49
CA SER A 288 -12.80 -12.61 -15.99
C SER A 288 -12.29 -11.71 -17.12
N ARG A 289 -11.28 -12.17 -17.88
CA ARG A 289 -10.76 -11.43 -19.04
C ARG A 289 -11.81 -11.12 -20.10
N ARG A 290 -12.78 -12.02 -20.31
CA ARG A 290 -13.88 -11.75 -21.25
C ARG A 290 -14.86 -10.72 -20.70
N GLN A 291 -15.11 -10.72 -19.39
CA GLN A 291 -15.96 -9.73 -18.73
C GLN A 291 -15.36 -8.33 -18.82
N GLU A 292 -14.05 -8.19 -18.67
CA GLU A 292 -13.35 -6.92 -18.91
C GLU A 292 -13.60 -6.38 -20.31
N LEU A 293 -13.36 -7.20 -21.33
CA LEU A 293 -13.57 -6.79 -22.73
C LEU A 293 -15.04 -6.49 -23.04
N GLU A 294 -15.98 -7.17 -22.39
CA GLU A 294 -17.42 -6.89 -22.52
C GLU A 294 -17.79 -5.58 -21.81
N ALA A 295 -17.21 -5.29 -20.66
CA ALA A 295 -17.40 -4.04 -19.94
C ALA A 295 -16.80 -2.85 -20.71
N ASP A 296 -15.59 -3.01 -21.25
CA ASP A 296 -14.94 -2.04 -22.14
C ASP A 296 -15.81 -1.72 -23.36
N ALA A 297 -16.46 -2.73 -23.94
CA ALA A 297 -17.36 -2.51 -25.07
C ALA A 297 -18.59 -1.66 -24.68
N VAL A 298 -19.09 -1.77 -23.44
CA VAL A 298 -20.16 -0.90 -22.94
C VAL A 298 -19.65 0.53 -22.74
N SER A 299 -18.45 0.71 -22.19
CA SER A 299 -17.81 2.04 -22.08
C SER A 299 -17.66 2.71 -23.45
N VAL A 300 -17.21 1.99 -24.47
CA VAL A 300 -17.13 2.50 -25.86
C VAL A 300 -18.52 2.90 -26.39
N GLN A 301 -19.57 2.14 -26.07
CA GLN A 301 -20.94 2.46 -26.52
C GLN A 301 -21.50 3.73 -25.88
N VAL A 302 -21.15 4.04 -24.62
CA VAL A 302 -21.77 5.16 -23.89
C VAL A 302 -20.93 6.44 -23.91
N ALA A 303 -19.62 6.34 -24.10
CA ALA A 303 -18.68 7.46 -24.06
C ALA A 303 -17.94 7.66 -25.40
N GLY A 304 -17.97 6.68 -26.29
CA GLY A 304 -17.16 6.66 -27.50
C GLY A 304 -15.79 6.03 -27.27
N ARG A 305 -15.16 5.54 -28.35
CA ARG A 305 -13.90 4.79 -28.30
C ARG A 305 -12.73 5.60 -27.76
N GLU A 306 -12.58 6.84 -28.21
CA GLU A 306 -11.46 7.70 -27.82
C GLU A 306 -11.53 8.00 -26.33
N VAL A 307 -12.67 8.47 -25.84
CA VAL A 307 -12.90 8.74 -24.41
C VAL A 307 -12.72 7.47 -23.57
N ALA A 308 -13.22 6.31 -24.02
CA ALA A 308 -13.08 5.07 -23.27
C ALA A 308 -11.61 4.61 -23.14
N ALA A 309 -10.84 4.70 -24.23
CA ALA A 309 -9.42 4.37 -24.21
C ALA A 309 -8.60 5.37 -23.38
N GLU A 310 -8.88 6.66 -23.52
CA GLU A 310 -8.27 7.74 -22.73
C GLU A 310 -8.58 7.56 -21.25
N THR A 311 -9.83 7.30 -20.89
CA THR A 311 -10.25 7.06 -19.49
C THR A 311 -9.47 5.91 -18.87
N LEU A 312 -9.30 4.80 -19.59
CA LEU A 312 -8.58 3.64 -19.06
C LEU A 312 -7.13 3.99 -18.73
N HIS A 313 -6.48 4.80 -19.57
CA HIS A 313 -5.13 5.28 -19.30
C HIS A 313 -5.10 6.31 -18.17
N GLU A 314 -6.05 7.23 -18.16
CA GLU A 314 -6.18 8.28 -17.14
C GLU A 314 -6.34 7.68 -15.74
N MET A 315 -7.05 6.55 -15.60
CA MET A 315 -7.17 5.85 -14.31
C MET A 315 -5.80 5.42 -13.74
N GLU A 316 -4.84 5.03 -14.57
CA GLU A 316 -3.47 4.68 -14.11
C GLU A 316 -2.72 5.92 -13.64
N VAL A 317 -2.79 7.02 -14.41
CA VAL A 317 -2.17 8.31 -14.08
C VAL A 317 -2.75 8.86 -12.76
N LEU A 318 -4.07 8.84 -12.61
CA LEU A 318 -4.72 9.31 -11.39
C LEU A 318 -4.40 8.42 -10.19
N SER A 319 -4.22 7.11 -10.37
CA SER A 319 -3.80 6.20 -9.30
C SER A 319 -2.40 6.55 -8.79
N ALA A 320 -1.47 6.86 -9.69
CA ALA A 320 -0.13 7.32 -9.32
C ALA A 320 -0.19 8.68 -8.59
N ALA A 321 -0.95 9.63 -9.13
CA ALA A 321 -1.12 10.95 -8.52
C ALA A 321 -1.77 10.90 -7.13
N TRP A 322 -2.77 10.02 -6.94
CA TRP A 322 -3.45 9.83 -5.65
C TRP A 322 -2.54 9.21 -4.60
N THR A 323 -1.72 8.24 -5.01
CA THR A 323 -0.70 7.64 -4.14
C THR A 323 0.34 8.69 -3.73
N PHE A 324 0.84 9.46 -4.69
CA PHE A 324 1.76 10.57 -4.45
C PHE A 324 1.17 11.61 -3.48
N TYR A 325 -0.08 12.03 -3.70
CA TYR A 325 -0.79 12.96 -2.82
C TYR A 325 -0.80 12.48 -1.37
N PHE A 326 -1.23 11.24 -1.15
CA PHE A 326 -1.29 10.66 0.18
C PHE A 326 0.09 10.56 0.81
N ASP A 327 1.05 9.93 0.13
CA ASP A 327 2.36 9.64 0.68
C ASP A 327 3.16 10.92 0.94
N ARG A 328 3.12 11.89 0.01
CA ARG A 328 3.91 13.12 0.11
C ARG A 328 3.36 14.10 1.13
N TYR A 329 2.03 14.25 1.19
CA TYR A 329 1.39 15.34 1.95
C TYR A 329 0.61 14.84 3.16
N VAL A 330 -0.28 13.86 2.98
CA VAL A 330 -1.17 13.42 4.06
C VAL A 330 -0.43 12.57 5.08
N SER A 331 0.32 11.55 4.66
CA SER A 331 1.01 10.60 5.54
C SER A 331 2.05 11.28 6.41
N VAL A 332 2.86 12.19 5.84
CA VAL A 332 3.88 12.95 6.59
C VAL A 332 3.24 13.80 7.70
N ALA A 333 2.13 14.48 7.40
CA ALA A 333 1.37 15.21 8.40
C ALA A 333 0.77 14.27 9.45
N TRP A 334 0.19 13.15 8.99
CA TRP A 334 -0.43 12.14 9.84
C TRP A 334 0.55 11.59 10.87
N ASP A 335 1.81 11.45 10.46
CA ASP A 335 2.88 10.93 11.27
C ASP A 335 3.38 11.96 12.29
N ALA A 336 3.35 13.23 11.94
CA ALA A 336 3.63 14.34 12.86
C ALA A 336 2.51 14.61 13.89
N GLY A 337 1.44 13.80 13.93
CA GLY A 337 0.28 14.06 14.79
C GLY A 337 -0.60 15.21 14.28
N LEU A 338 -0.48 15.55 13.00
CA LEU A 338 -1.24 16.61 12.35
C LEU A 338 -2.17 16.02 11.29
N ALA A 339 -3.16 16.78 10.85
CA ALA A 339 -4.02 16.39 9.74
C ALA A 339 -4.53 17.61 8.98
N PRO A 340 -4.91 17.47 7.69
CA PRO A 340 -5.63 18.53 7.00
C PRO A 340 -7.02 18.72 7.62
N THR A 341 -7.53 19.96 7.56
CA THR A 341 -8.94 20.22 7.86
C THR A 341 -9.84 19.42 6.94
N SER A 342 -11.08 19.16 7.38
CA SER A 342 -11.98 18.25 6.68
C SER A 342 -12.41 18.74 5.29
N ASP A 343 -12.52 20.06 5.13
CA ASP A 343 -12.67 20.73 3.83
C ASP A 343 -11.41 20.59 2.95
N ALA A 344 -10.22 20.76 3.53
CA ALA A 344 -8.95 20.71 2.79
C ALA A 344 -8.51 19.29 2.38
N MET A 345 -9.01 18.23 3.04
CA MET A 345 -8.57 16.84 2.86
C MET A 345 -8.73 16.33 1.43
N PHE A 346 -9.83 16.65 0.76
CA PHE A 346 -10.06 16.24 -0.63
C PHE A 346 -9.74 17.36 -1.61
N ASP A 347 -9.87 18.62 -1.21
CA ASP A 347 -9.56 19.76 -2.07
C ASP A 347 -8.05 19.83 -2.41
N GLY A 348 -7.19 19.34 -1.51
CA GLY A 348 -5.75 19.23 -1.75
C GLY A 348 -5.40 18.39 -2.98
N PHE A 349 -6.14 17.30 -3.25
CA PHE A 349 -5.89 16.49 -4.44
C PHE A 349 -6.28 17.21 -5.73
N ALA A 350 -7.43 17.90 -5.74
CA ALA A 350 -7.83 18.71 -6.89
C ALA A 350 -6.81 19.83 -7.17
N ALA A 351 -6.28 20.46 -6.11
CA ALA A 351 -5.24 21.48 -6.22
C ALA A 351 -3.91 20.91 -6.75
N LEU A 352 -3.51 19.72 -6.29
CA LEU A 352 -2.35 18.99 -6.83
C LEU A 352 -2.48 18.75 -8.33
N LEU A 353 -3.62 18.22 -8.78
CA LEU A 353 -3.86 17.95 -10.19
C LEU A 353 -3.80 19.23 -11.03
N ALA A 354 -4.39 20.33 -10.53
CA ALA A 354 -4.36 21.62 -11.22
C ALA A 354 -2.94 22.19 -11.34
N ALA A 355 -2.10 22.00 -10.32
CA ALA A 355 -0.75 22.56 -10.27
C ALA A 355 0.29 21.75 -11.07
N ARG A 356 0.07 20.44 -11.29
CA ARG A 356 1.04 19.51 -11.91
C ARG A 356 0.62 18.99 -13.29
N GLN A 357 -0.13 19.77 -14.07
CA GLN A 357 -0.61 19.34 -15.38
C GLN A 357 0.52 18.89 -16.33
N ASP A 358 1.66 19.59 -16.34
CA ASP A 358 2.79 19.24 -17.21
C ASP A 358 3.39 17.85 -16.87
N GLU A 359 3.44 17.50 -15.58
CA GLU A 359 3.94 16.20 -15.14
C GLU A 359 2.93 15.08 -15.42
N LEU A 360 1.66 15.34 -15.18
CA LEU A 360 0.57 14.43 -15.54
C LEU A 360 0.54 14.19 -17.05
N ASP A 361 0.76 15.23 -17.86
CA ASP A 361 0.85 15.12 -19.31
C ASP A 361 2.02 14.24 -19.74
N ARG A 362 3.18 14.33 -19.07
CA ARG A 362 4.29 13.39 -19.32
C ARG A 362 3.91 11.95 -18.98
N LEU A 363 3.25 11.71 -17.86
CA LEU A 363 2.76 10.37 -17.51
C LEU A 363 1.76 9.85 -18.55
N ARG A 364 0.87 10.71 -19.06
CA ARG A 364 -0.05 10.39 -20.17
C ARG A 364 0.66 10.06 -21.48
N THR A 365 1.93 10.43 -21.67
CA THR A 365 2.73 10.01 -22.84
C THR A 365 3.39 8.65 -22.69
N LEU A 366 3.50 8.13 -21.46
CA LEU A 366 4.10 6.82 -21.22
C LEU A 366 3.21 5.74 -21.84
N ALA A 367 3.84 4.73 -22.45
CA ALA A 367 3.09 3.64 -23.05
C ALA A 367 2.44 2.81 -21.93
N PRO A 368 1.13 2.51 -22.03
CA PRO A 368 0.46 1.71 -21.02
C PRO A 368 1.09 0.32 -20.93
N PRO A 369 1.07 -0.33 -19.76
CA PRO A 369 1.69 -1.63 -19.57
C PRO A 369 1.13 -2.66 -20.56
N SER A 370 2.04 -3.41 -21.16
CA SER A 370 1.76 -4.46 -22.16
C SER A 370 2.06 -5.88 -21.65
N GLN A 371 2.64 -5.99 -20.44
CA GLN A 371 2.95 -7.28 -19.84
C GLN A 371 1.67 -7.93 -19.30
N GLU A 372 1.50 -9.22 -19.60
CA GLU A 372 0.38 -10.03 -19.11
C GLU A 372 0.93 -11.27 -18.40
N SER A 373 0.53 -11.46 -17.15
CA SER A 373 0.74 -12.68 -16.41
C SER A 373 -0.48 -13.60 -16.50
N ARG A 374 -0.23 -14.91 -16.50
CA ARG A 374 -1.30 -15.93 -16.46
C ARG A 374 -2.18 -15.83 -15.20
N TRP A 375 -1.69 -15.15 -14.17
CA TRP A 375 -2.35 -14.98 -12.88
C TRP A 375 -3.15 -13.68 -12.77
N ASP A 376 -3.00 -12.78 -13.75
CA ASP A 376 -3.71 -11.50 -13.74
C ASP A 376 -5.21 -11.72 -13.91
N SER A 377 -5.98 -10.98 -13.10
CA SER A 377 -7.44 -11.02 -13.12
C SER A 377 -8.04 -10.35 -14.35
N HIS A 378 -7.27 -9.48 -15.00
CA HIS A 378 -7.69 -8.64 -16.12
C HIS A 378 -6.62 -8.72 -17.24
N PRO A 379 -6.98 -8.47 -18.51
CA PRO A 379 -5.99 -8.28 -19.57
C PRO A 379 -5.16 -7.01 -19.33
N SER A 380 -4.00 -6.90 -19.98
CA SER A 380 -3.21 -5.67 -19.94
C SER A 380 -3.99 -4.47 -20.48
N THR A 381 -3.67 -3.27 -20.00
CA THR A 381 -4.26 -2.01 -20.48
C THR A 381 -4.09 -1.86 -21.99
N SER A 382 -2.89 -2.18 -22.51
CA SER A 382 -2.62 -2.22 -23.96
C SER A 382 -3.58 -3.17 -24.72
N ALA A 383 -3.82 -4.38 -24.20
CA ALA A 383 -4.72 -5.34 -24.85
C ALA A 383 -6.18 -4.90 -24.83
N ARG A 384 -6.61 -4.24 -23.75
CA ARG A 384 -7.97 -3.67 -23.63
C ARG A 384 -8.18 -2.52 -24.61
N ILE A 385 -7.24 -1.57 -24.69
CA ILE A 385 -7.28 -0.48 -25.68
C ILE A 385 -7.31 -1.02 -27.11
N ALA A 386 -6.47 -2.01 -27.42
CA ALA A 386 -6.48 -2.65 -28.74
C ALA A 386 -7.83 -3.32 -29.05
N ALA A 387 -8.46 -3.96 -28.06
CA ALA A 387 -9.78 -4.57 -28.21
C ALA A 387 -10.89 -3.54 -28.41
N MET A 388 -10.85 -2.39 -27.72
CA MET A 388 -11.76 -1.27 -27.93
C MET A 388 -11.69 -0.73 -29.37
N GLY A 389 -10.51 -0.79 -30.00
CA GLY A 389 -10.31 -0.48 -31.42
C GLY A 389 -11.23 -1.25 -32.38
N ALA A 390 -11.61 -2.47 -32.02
CA ALA A 390 -12.48 -3.33 -32.82
C ALA A 390 -13.98 -3.19 -32.50
N VAL A 391 -14.36 -2.43 -31.47
CA VAL A 391 -15.75 -2.20 -31.07
C VAL A 391 -16.34 -1.05 -31.91
N ALA A 392 -17.57 -1.20 -32.41
CA ALA A 392 -18.26 -0.13 -33.12
C ALA A 392 -18.50 1.06 -32.16
N SER A 393 -18.03 2.24 -32.53
CA SER A 393 -18.14 3.44 -31.71
C SER A 393 -19.23 4.36 -32.25
N PRO A 394 -20.20 4.80 -31.42
CA PRO A 394 -21.04 5.92 -31.78
C PRO A 394 -20.22 7.21 -31.83
N ALA A 395 -20.65 8.16 -32.67
CA ALA A 395 -20.15 9.52 -32.66
C ALA A 395 -20.92 10.29 -31.58
N LEU A 396 -20.30 10.47 -30.42
CA LEU A 396 -20.86 11.20 -29.28
C LEU A 396 -20.10 12.50 -29.08
N THR A 397 -20.80 13.56 -28.69
CA THR A 397 -20.16 14.79 -28.24
C THR A 397 -19.63 14.58 -26.82
N ARG A 398 -18.34 14.83 -26.60
CA ARG A 398 -17.72 14.75 -25.28
C ARG A 398 -18.29 15.86 -24.39
N ASP A 399 -18.85 15.47 -23.26
CA ASP A 399 -19.19 16.40 -22.18
C ASP A 399 -17.93 16.67 -21.35
N THR A 400 -17.31 17.82 -21.57
CA THR A 400 -16.06 18.23 -20.94
C THR A 400 -16.25 18.98 -19.62
N ARG A 401 -17.49 19.08 -19.11
CA ARG A 401 -17.72 19.63 -17.78
C ARG A 401 -17.02 18.74 -16.74
N PRO A 402 -16.45 19.29 -15.66
CA PRO A 402 -15.92 18.48 -14.56
C PRO A 402 -16.98 17.54 -14.00
N ALA A 403 -16.65 16.27 -13.75
CA ALA A 403 -17.60 15.27 -13.26
C ALA A 403 -18.25 15.66 -11.92
N GLY A 404 -17.58 16.51 -11.13
CA GLY A 404 -18.12 17.06 -9.89
C GLY A 404 -19.45 17.82 -10.07
N VAL A 405 -19.77 18.31 -11.28
CA VAL A 405 -21.08 18.95 -11.56
C VAL A 405 -22.26 17.99 -11.43
N LEU A 406 -22.05 16.67 -11.53
CA LEU A 406 -23.08 15.65 -11.37
C LEU A 406 -23.63 15.58 -9.94
N VAL A 407 -22.90 16.16 -8.96
CA VAL A 407 -23.24 16.16 -7.54
C VAL A 407 -23.36 17.61 -7.05
N ARG A 408 -24.56 18.02 -6.63
CA ARG A 408 -24.77 19.39 -6.14
C ARG A 408 -24.11 19.56 -4.77
N GLY A 409 -23.41 20.68 -4.59
CA GLY A 409 -22.76 20.99 -3.31
C GLY A 409 -21.65 20.01 -2.94
N LEU A 410 -20.95 19.44 -3.94
CA LEU A 410 -19.86 18.49 -3.72
C LEU A 410 -18.85 18.95 -2.64
N PRO A 411 -18.37 20.22 -2.59
CA PRO A 411 -17.42 20.64 -1.54
C PRO A 411 -17.94 20.47 -0.10
N ALA A 412 -19.23 20.70 0.14
CA ALA A 412 -19.82 20.48 1.47
C ALA A 412 -19.94 18.97 1.78
N LEU A 413 -20.25 18.15 0.77
CA LEU A 413 -20.35 16.70 0.92
C LEU A 413 -18.99 16.05 1.16
N THR A 414 -17.92 16.53 0.52
CA THR A 414 -16.55 16.03 0.73
C THR A 414 -16.05 16.36 2.13
N ALA A 415 -16.32 17.57 2.65
CA ALA A 415 -16.01 17.93 4.03
C ALA A 415 -16.75 17.05 5.04
N MET A 416 -18.06 16.81 4.84
CA MET A 416 -18.83 15.90 5.69
C MET A 416 -18.35 14.44 5.57
N LEU A 417 -17.97 14.00 4.36
CA LEU A 417 -17.41 12.67 4.15
C LEU A 417 -16.11 12.52 4.96
N ALA A 418 -15.22 13.52 4.91
CA ALA A 418 -13.96 13.52 5.66
C ALA A 418 -14.24 13.33 7.16
N GLU A 419 -15.18 14.05 7.76
CA GLU A 419 -15.55 13.87 9.19
C GLU A 419 -16.06 12.46 9.53
N VAL A 420 -16.70 11.78 8.57
CA VAL A 420 -17.26 10.43 8.77
C VAL A 420 -16.20 9.34 8.57
N VAL A 421 -15.33 9.49 7.58
CA VAL A 421 -14.41 8.41 7.15
C VAL A 421 -13.01 8.57 7.70
N VAL A 422 -12.58 9.80 7.99
CA VAL A 422 -11.26 10.12 8.52
C VAL A 422 -11.31 10.06 10.04
N LYS A 423 -10.50 9.18 10.61
CA LYS A 423 -10.36 9.07 12.07
C LYS A 423 -9.25 10.00 12.55
N TYR A 424 -9.59 11.28 12.73
CA TYR A 424 -8.62 12.29 13.17
C TYR A 424 -8.00 12.01 14.54
N ALA A 425 -8.70 11.30 15.43
CA ALA A 425 -8.25 11.05 16.80
C ALA A 425 -7.87 12.36 17.52
N ASP A 426 -6.67 12.43 18.08
CA ASP A 426 -6.08 13.56 18.81
C ASP A 426 -5.32 14.56 17.90
N ARG A 427 -5.30 14.34 16.58
CA ARG A 427 -4.50 15.15 15.65
C ARG A 427 -4.97 16.59 15.55
N GLU A 428 -4.02 17.52 15.59
CA GLU A 428 -4.28 18.94 15.30
C GLU A 428 -4.60 19.10 13.81
N ARG A 429 -5.74 19.73 13.50
CA ARG A 429 -6.20 19.94 12.13
C ARG A 429 -5.80 21.32 11.64
N LEU A 430 -5.07 21.39 10.53
CA LEU A 430 -4.52 22.63 9.99
C LEU A 430 -4.83 22.76 8.50
N PRO A 431 -4.99 24.00 7.98
CA PRO A 431 -4.99 24.23 6.54
C PRO A 431 -3.60 23.91 5.95
N TRP A 432 -3.53 23.55 4.66
CA TRP A 432 -2.30 23.11 3.99
C TRP A 432 -1.11 24.07 4.16
N GLU A 433 -1.36 25.38 4.10
CA GLU A 433 -0.37 26.44 4.26
C GLU A 433 0.36 26.39 5.61
N LEU A 434 -0.30 25.91 6.66
CA LEU A 434 0.30 25.72 7.99
C LEU A 434 0.71 24.27 8.22
N LEU A 435 0.00 23.33 7.61
CA LEU A 435 0.20 21.89 7.78
C LEU A 435 1.53 21.44 7.21
N THR A 436 1.82 21.76 5.94
CA THR A 436 3.03 21.27 5.26
C THR A 436 4.31 21.76 5.95
N PRO A 437 4.46 23.07 6.27
CA PRO A 437 5.66 23.55 6.96
C PRO A 437 5.89 22.86 8.31
N ARG A 438 4.83 22.68 9.11
CA ARG A 438 4.91 22.02 10.42
C ARG A 438 5.21 20.53 10.31
N ALA A 439 4.55 19.83 9.39
CA ALA A 439 4.77 18.41 9.16
C ALA A 439 6.21 18.14 8.71
N ARG A 440 6.75 19.00 7.82
CA ARG A 440 8.14 18.91 7.38
C ARG A 440 9.14 19.24 8.47
N ALA A 441 8.89 20.27 9.28
CA ALA A 441 9.72 20.57 10.43
C ALA A 441 9.75 19.41 11.44
N ALA A 442 8.61 18.79 11.72
CA ALA A 442 8.54 17.60 12.57
C ALA A 442 9.31 16.40 11.97
N SER A 443 9.16 16.16 10.65
CA SER A 443 9.92 15.12 9.94
C SER A 443 11.43 15.37 9.96
N ALA A 444 11.86 16.63 9.85
CA ALA A 444 13.27 17.02 9.92
C ALA A 444 13.81 16.84 11.35
N GLN A 445 13.04 17.23 12.38
CA GLN A 445 13.39 16.96 13.77
C GLN A 445 13.53 15.46 14.03
N HIS A 446 12.60 14.63 13.55
CA HIS A 446 12.70 13.17 13.71
C HIS A 446 13.97 12.59 13.06
N SER A 447 14.30 13.07 11.86
CA SER A 447 15.53 12.66 11.16
C SER A 447 16.79 13.11 11.92
N ALA A 448 16.76 14.33 12.49
CA ALA A 448 17.85 14.88 13.29
C ALA A 448 17.98 14.20 14.67
N ASP A 449 16.88 13.77 15.30
CA ASP A 449 16.88 13.06 16.58
C ASP A 449 17.69 11.77 16.51
N ILE A 450 17.60 11.04 15.39
CA ILE A 450 18.42 9.84 15.15
C ILE A 450 19.92 10.18 15.28
N VAL A 451 20.33 11.31 14.69
CA VAL A 451 21.72 11.81 14.75
C VAL A 451 22.05 12.31 16.15
N PHE A 452 21.21 13.15 16.75
CA PHE A 452 21.46 13.76 18.05
C PHE A 452 21.53 12.72 19.18
N ARG A 453 20.73 11.65 19.11
CA ARG A 453 20.85 10.52 20.05
C ARG A 453 22.15 9.76 19.84
N ALA A 454 22.56 9.51 18.59
CA ALA A 454 23.87 8.91 18.31
C ALA A 454 25.02 9.76 18.87
N VAL A 455 24.94 11.07 18.71
CA VAL A 455 25.89 12.04 19.26
C VAL A 455 25.88 12.02 20.79
N GLY A 456 24.71 12.12 21.42
CA GLY A 456 24.55 12.12 22.88
C GLY A 456 25.19 10.90 23.52
N ARG A 457 25.02 9.72 22.91
CA ARG A 457 25.69 8.48 23.34
C ARG A 457 27.21 8.54 23.25
N ARG A 458 27.77 9.22 22.24
CA ARG A 458 29.22 9.34 22.05
C ARG A 458 29.86 10.32 23.03
N VAL A 459 29.15 11.38 23.41
CA VAL A 459 29.64 12.35 24.41
C VAL A 459 29.23 12.00 25.84
N GLY A 460 28.32 11.04 26.03
CA GLY A 460 27.87 10.58 27.35
C GLY A 460 26.81 11.48 27.99
N VAL A 461 25.99 12.16 27.19
CA VAL A 461 24.85 12.97 27.65
C VAL A 461 23.53 12.36 27.21
N GLU A 462 22.47 12.62 27.97
CA GLU A 462 21.12 12.12 27.68
C GLU A 462 20.57 12.68 26.36
N ARG A 463 20.88 13.95 26.05
CA ARG A 463 20.41 14.64 24.84
C ARG A 463 21.60 15.27 24.12
N GLY A 464 22.04 14.65 23.04
CA GLY A 464 23.04 15.26 22.18
C GLY A 464 22.47 16.49 21.47
N SER A 465 23.35 17.41 21.12
CA SER A 465 23.02 18.69 20.50
C SER A 465 23.79 18.90 19.20
N LEU A 466 23.41 19.94 18.46
CA LEU A 466 24.17 20.42 17.31
C LEU A 466 25.57 20.89 17.72
N ARG A 467 25.71 21.50 18.90
CA ARG A 467 27.01 21.82 19.49
C ARG A 467 27.88 20.56 19.62
N ASP A 468 27.35 19.50 20.21
CA ASP A 468 28.11 18.26 20.44
C ASP A 468 28.59 17.63 19.13
N LEU A 469 27.75 17.65 18.09
CA LEU A 469 28.13 17.15 16.76
C LEU A 469 29.25 17.98 16.12
N LEU A 470 29.16 19.31 16.23
CA LEU A 470 30.22 20.22 15.78
C LEU A 470 31.52 19.96 16.53
N GLU A 471 31.47 19.81 17.85
CA GLU A 471 32.65 19.54 18.69
C GLU A 471 33.30 18.18 18.36
N LEU A 472 32.50 17.13 18.15
CA LEU A 472 33.02 15.84 17.68
C LEU A 472 33.69 15.97 16.31
N THR A 473 33.10 16.73 15.39
CA THR A 473 33.64 16.88 14.04
C THR A 473 34.92 17.72 14.03
N GLU A 474 35.00 18.77 14.84
CA GLU A 474 36.22 19.56 15.07
C GLU A 474 37.34 18.74 15.72
N ALA A 475 36.98 17.74 16.52
CA ALA A 475 37.90 16.77 17.10
C ALA A 475 38.28 15.63 16.14
N ASP A 476 37.83 15.67 14.87
CA ASP A 476 38.04 14.64 13.85
C ASP A 476 37.38 13.29 14.21
N ARG A 477 36.21 13.34 14.85
CA ARG A 477 35.45 12.18 15.36
C ARG A 477 34.06 12.05 14.76
N LEU A 478 33.81 12.62 13.58
CA LEU A 478 32.53 12.43 12.88
C LEU A 478 32.28 10.95 12.53
N ASP A 479 33.34 10.21 12.20
CA ASP A 479 33.26 8.78 11.89
C ASP A 479 32.71 7.93 13.05
N ASP A 480 32.93 8.35 14.31
CA ASP A 480 32.32 7.70 15.48
C ASP A 480 30.79 7.80 15.43
N VAL A 481 30.26 8.94 14.96
CA VAL A 481 28.82 9.16 14.81
C VAL A 481 28.29 8.36 13.63
N LEU A 482 28.98 8.37 12.48
CA LEU A 482 28.60 7.58 11.31
C LEU A 482 28.54 6.08 11.62
N GLN A 483 29.55 5.56 12.34
CA GLN A 483 29.56 4.17 12.79
C GLN A 483 28.40 3.87 13.75
N ALA A 484 28.03 4.81 14.63
CA ALA A 484 26.88 4.62 15.53
C ALA A 484 25.53 4.61 14.79
N LEU A 485 25.50 5.10 13.55
CA LEU A 485 24.36 5.10 12.65
C LEU A 485 24.41 3.95 11.62
N ASP A 486 25.39 3.06 11.72
CA ASP A 486 25.67 1.98 10.75
C ASP A 486 25.89 2.50 9.31
N LEU A 487 26.47 3.70 9.20
CA LEU A 487 26.83 4.32 7.94
C LEU A 487 28.31 4.11 7.64
N ASP A 488 28.61 3.68 6.41
CA ASP A 488 29.97 3.48 5.93
C ASP A 488 30.61 4.80 5.53
N ALA A 489 31.51 5.32 6.36
CA ALA A 489 32.27 6.54 6.09
C ALA A 489 33.21 6.42 4.88
N SER A 490 33.57 5.20 4.48
CA SER A 490 34.44 4.92 3.33
C SER A 490 33.69 4.79 2.00
N ALA A 491 32.35 4.73 2.05
CA ALA A 491 31.55 4.69 0.85
C ALA A 491 31.74 5.98 0.03
N GLY A 492 31.96 5.82 -1.27
CA GLY A 492 32.01 6.95 -2.20
C GLY A 492 30.66 7.68 -2.27
N PRO A 493 30.65 8.90 -2.83
CA PRO A 493 29.41 9.65 -2.99
C PRO A 493 28.40 8.88 -3.85
N ASP A 494 27.12 9.08 -3.55
CA ASP A 494 26.02 8.54 -4.34
C ASP A 494 25.85 9.27 -5.70
N ALA A 495 24.76 8.96 -6.40
CA ALA A 495 24.47 9.55 -7.72
C ALA A 495 24.30 11.08 -7.66
N ASP A 496 23.88 11.62 -6.52
CA ASP A 496 23.65 13.05 -6.30
C ASP A 496 24.91 13.75 -5.75
N GLY A 497 25.95 12.97 -5.48
CA GLY A 497 27.23 13.45 -4.97
C GLY A 497 27.27 13.55 -3.44
N ASP A 498 26.31 12.96 -2.74
CA ASP A 498 26.22 12.99 -1.29
C ASP A 498 26.95 11.80 -0.65
N THR A 499 27.65 12.06 0.45
CA THR A 499 28.33 11.06 1.28
C THR A 499 27.52 10.81 2.55
N ALA A 500 27.85 9.75 3.29
CA ALA A 500 27.26 9.51 4.61
C ALA A 500 27.36 10.73 5.53
N ALA A 501 28.49 11.44 5.49
CA ALA A 501 28.72 12.66 6.25
C ALA A 501 27.79 13.81 5.82
N THR A 502 27.63 14.06 4.50
CA THR A 502 26.75 15.14 4.04
C THR A 502 25.28 14.82 4.33
N VAL A 503 24.86 13.56 4.28
CA VAL A 503 23.49 13.15 4.65
C VAL A 503 23.21 13.45 6.13
N VAL A 504 24.13 13.09 7.03
CA VAL A 504 24.00 13.38 8.47
C VAL A 504 23.93 14.88 8.72
N TRP A 505 24.81 15.66 8.08
CA TRP A 505 24.80 17.11 8.22
C TRP A 505 23.53 17.76 7.64
N THR A 506 23.04 17.31 6.50
CA THR A 506 21.80 17.81 5.89
C THR A 506 20.62 17.63 6.85
N ALA A 507 20.47 16.46 7.49
CA ALA A 507 19.38 16.19 8.41
C ALA A 507 19.38 17.16 9.62
N VAL A 508 20.52 17.33 10.29
CA VAL A 508 20.62 18.23 11.45
C VAL A 508 20.53 19.70 11.07
N LEU A 509 21.06 20.10 9.90
CA LEU A 509 21.04 21.49 9.45
C LEU A 509 19.63 21.92 9.01
N GLN A 510 18.88 21.06 8.31
CA GLN A 510 17.47 21.34 8.00
C GLN A 510 16.64 21.55 9.27
N CYS A 511 16.84 20.70 10.28
CA CYS A 511 16.23 20.86 11.60
C CYS A 511 16.65 22.20 12.25
N ALA A 512 17.96 22.49 12.31
CA ALA A 512 18.49 23.69 12.96
C ALA A 512 17.99 24.99 12.31
N LEU A 513 18.00 25.05 10.98
CA LEU A 513 17.56 26.21 10.20
C LEU A 513 16.05 26.41 10.32
N ALA A 514 15.27 25.33 10.36
CA ALA A 514 13.82 25.40 10.57
C ALA A 514 13.46 25.89 11.97
N THR A 515 14.10 25.34 13.00
CA THR A 515 13.81 25.68 14.41
C THR A 515 14.26 27.11 14.76
N SER A 516 15.36 27.59 14.17
CA SER A 516 15.83 28.98 14.34
C SER A 516 15.04 30.00 13.51
N GLY A 517 14.20 29.55 12.57
CA GLY A 517 13.49 30.43 11.63
C GLY A 517 14.38 31.01 10.52
N ALA A 518 15.63 30.54 10.40
CA ALA A 518 16.55 30.93 9.32
C ALA A 518 16.11 30.38 7.95
N ALA A 519 15.34 29.28 7.93
CA ALA A 519 14.65 28.79 6.75
C ALA A 519 13.35 28.08 7.15
N ARG A 520 12.47 27.82 6.20
CA ARG A 520 11.23 27.06 6.41
C ARG A 520 10.83 26.32 5.13
N TRP A 521 10.04 25.27 5.26
CA TRP A 521 9.31 24.73 4.11
C TRP A 521 8.11 25.61 3.81
N GLU A 522 7.78 25.78 2.54
CA GLU A 522 6.52 26.37 2.09
C GLU A 522 5.63 25.32 1.42
N HIS A 523 4.33 25.46 1.58
CA HIS A 523 3.38 24.59 0.89
C HIS A 523 3.31 24.96 -0.59
N ARG A 524 3.58 24.01 -1.49
CA ARG A 524 3.51 24.21 -2.93
C ARG A 524 3.05 22.93 -3.63
N TRP A 525 1.93 22.99 -4.34
CA TRP A 525 1.48 21.85 -5.12
C TRP A 525 2.36 21.59 -6.35
N ASP A 526 2.91 22.62 -6.97
CA ASP A 526 3.73 22.56 -8.20
C ASP A 526 5.21 22.23 -7.96
N ALA A 527 5.76 22.64 -6.83
CA ALA A 527 7.19 22.53 -6.51
C ALA A 527 7.50 21.59 -5.33
N GLY A 528 6.52 20.77 -4.94
CA GLY A 528 6.61 19.85 -3.80
C GLY A 528 6.41 20.60 -2.48
N ASP A 529 7.47 21.24 -2.00
CA ASP A 529 7.56 21.95 -0.72
C ASP A 529 8.97 22.54 -0.56
N PRO A 530 9.27 23.63 -1.28
CA PRO A 530 10.61 24.19 -1.28
C PRO A 530 11.04 24.62 0.13
N PHE A 531 12.29 24.33 0.47
CA PHE A 531 12.94 24.89 1.64
C PHE A 531 13.46 26.28 1.27
N VAL A 532 12.93 27.31 1.92
CA VAL A 532 13.16 28.72 1.55
C VAL A 532 13.71 29.52 2.73
N GLY A 533 14.48 30.56 2.42
CA GLY A 533 14.96 31.52 3.39
C GLY A 533 13.88 32.50 3.87
N PRO A 534 14.24 33.47 4.73
CA PRO A 534 13.30 34.46 5.25
C PRO A 534 12.72 35.38 4.17
N ASP A 535 13.45 35.56 3.07
CA ASP A 535 13.07 36.32 1.88
C ASP A 535 12.19 35.53 0.89
N GLY A 536 11.93 34.25 1.16
CA GLY A 536 11.17 33.35 0.28
C GLY A 536 11.96 32.78 -0.90
N ALA A 537 13.27 33.07 -0.99
CA ALA A 537 14.13 32.46 -1.99
C ALA A 537 14.50 31.01 -1.60
N PRO A 538 14.66 30.07 -2.55
CA PRO A 538 15.13 28.72 -2.26
C PRO A 538 16.44 28.75 -1.46
N TYR A 539 16.48 27.97 -0.38
CA TYR A 539 17.62 27.87 0.52
C TYR A 539 18.31 26.52 0.31
N ASP A 540 19.50 26.54 -0.30
CA ASP A 540 20.32 25.35 -0.47
C ASP A 540 21.13 25.08 0.81
N VAL A 541 20.85 23.95 1.46
CA VAL A 541 21.54 23.50 2.68
C VAL A 541 22.88 22.82 2.34
N ARG A 542 23.05 22.36 1.10
CA ARG A 542 24.20 21.55 0.68
C ARG A 542 25.55 22.22 0.92
N PRO A 543 25.75 23.53 0.67
CA PRO A 543 27.02 24.19 0.98
C PRO A 543 27.39 24.10 2.47
N LEU A 544 26.42 24.21 3.37
CA LEU A 544 26.64 24.05 4.81
C LEU A 544 26.92 22.59 5.18
N ALA A 545 26.23 21.65 4.57
CA ALA A 545 26.47 20.22 4.78
C ALA A 545 27.87 19.79 4.33
N LEU A 546 28.35 20.34 3.21
CA LEU A 546 29.72 20.14 2.70
C LEU A 546 30.78 20.71 3.66
N LEU A 547 30.51 21.87 4.27
CA LEU A 547 31.40 22.40 5.32
C LEU A 547 31.46 21.46 6.53
N GLY A 548 30.31 20.97 7.01
CA GLY A 548 30.26 20.00 8.10
C GLY A 548 31.01 18.70 7.77
N ALA A 549 30.85 18.20 6.54
CA ALA A 549 31.55 16.99 6.07
C ALA A 549 33.05 17.22 5.77
N GLY A 550 33.51 18.47 5.70
CA GLY A 550 34.87 18.86 5.34
C GLY A 550 35.92 18.68 6.45
N GLY A 551 35.62 17.90 7.48
CA GLY A 551 36.49 17.65 8.62
C GLY A 551 36.66 18.87 9.55
N PRO A 552 37.69 18.89 10.40
CA PRO A 552 37.81 19.85 11.50
C PRO A 552 37.74 21.33 11.10
N ARG A 553 38.38 21.70 9.98
CA ARG A 553 38.37 23.09 9.50
C ARG A 553 37.01 23.50 8.96
N GLY A 554 36.34 22.60 8.25
CA GLY A 554 35.01 22.84 7.71
C GLY A 554 33.96 22.99 8.80
N ALA A 555 34.03 22.16 9.86
CA ALA A 555 33.17 22.28 11.03
C ALA A 555 33.37 23.61 11.78
N ALA A 556 34.61 24.07 11.94
CA ALA A 556 34.90 25.37 12.55
C ALA A 556 34.34 26.54 11.72
N GLU A 557 34.42 26.47 10.38
CA GLU A 557 33.78 27.45 9.51
C GLU A 557 32.24 27.39 9.61
N LEU A 558 31.67 26.18 9.60
CA LEU A 558 30.22 25.95 9.73
C LEU A 558 29.68 26.55 11.03
N ARG A 559 30.40 26.40 12.16
CA ARG A 559 30.04 27.03 13.43
C ARG A 559 29.88 28.55 13.29
N GLY A 560 30.82 29.22 12.62
CA GLY A 560 30.74 30.65 12.36
C GLY A 560 29.52 31.02 11.51
N ARG A 561 29.26 30.27 10.43
CA ARG A 561 28.09 30.47 9.56
C ARG A 561 26.76 30.30 10.29
N LEU A 562 26.65 29.30 11.16
CA LEU A 562 25.44 29.06 11.94
C LEU A 562 25.19 30.18 12.95
N ALA A 563 26.24 30.72 13.57
CA ALA A 563 26.13 31.88 14.45
C ALA A 563 25.66 33.14 13.69
N ASP A 564 26.19 33.39 12.49
CA ASP A 564 25.74 34.50 11.63
C ASP A 564 24.27 34.38 11.22
N LEU A 565 23.76 33.14 11.10
CA LEU A 565 22.36 32.83 10.82
C LEU A 565 21.46 32.86 12.07
N GLY A 566 22.02 33.14 13.26
CA GLY A 566 21.26 33.21 14.51
C GLY A 566 20.86 31.84 15.06
N VAL A 567 21.53 30.76 14.67
CA VAL A 567 21.28 29.41 15.18
C VAL A 567 21.90 29.26 16.57
N ASP A 568 21.07 29.03 17.58
CA ASP A 568 21.51 28.67 18.93
C ASP A 568 21.87 27.18 18.99
N LEU A 569 23.18 26.88 19.01
CA LEU A 569 23.71 25.52 18.96
C LEU A 569 23.32 24.66 20.18
N ASP A 570 22.99 25.29 21.32
CA ASP A 570 22.58 24.59 22.55
C ASP A 570 21.08 24.30 22.57
N ALA A 571 20.28 25.15 21.90
CA ALA A 571 18.84 24.97 21.81
C ALA A 571 18.43 23.88 20.79
N ILE A 572 19.32 23.53 19.84
CA ILE A 572 19.08 22.51 18.83
C ILE A 572 19.69 21.18 19.30
N GLY A 573 18.83 20.19 19.58
CA GLY A 573 19.28 18.85 19.97
C GLY A 573 18.15 17.83 19.96
N ALA A 574 18.43 16.66 20.53
CA ALA A 574 17.49 15.56 20.62
C ALA A 574 16.20 15.98 21.36
N SER A 575 15.06 15.62 20.80
CA SER A 575 13.75 15.81 21.43
C SER A 575 13.66 15.08 22.77
N ALA A 576 12.80 15.60 23.64
CA ALA A 576 12.74 15.22 25.06
C ALA A 576 12.25 13.77 25.32
N GLU A 577 11.42 13.22 24.44
CA GLU A 577 10.88 11.86 24.54
C GLU A 577 10.85 11.23 23.15
N ALA A 578 11.39 10.01 23.06
CA ALA A 578 11.11 9.13 21.93
C ALA A 578 9.66 8.65 22.07
N ASP A 579 8.75 9.16 21.24
CA ASP A 579 7.35 8.73 21.28
C ASP A 579 7.00 7.87 20.04
N ALA A 580 5.83 7.23 20.09
CA ALA A 580 5.33 6.45 18.96
C ALA A 580 4.44 7.27 18.02
N ARG A 581 4.54 8.61 18.01
CA ARG A 581 3.80 9.43 17.03
C ARG A 581 4.25 9.07 15.62
N GLY A 582 3.27 8.98 14.73
CA GLY A 582 3.46 8.50 13.36
C GLY A 582 3.93 7.08 13.19
N SER A 583 3.91 6.28 14.26
CA SER A 583 4.15 4.87 14.12
C SER A 583 2.94 4.13 13.57
N ALA A 584 3.15 3.22 12.62
CA ALA A 584 2.13 2.26 12.21
C ALA A 584 2.35 0.91 12.91
N ILE A 585 1.27 0.18 13.22
CA ILE A 585 1.36 -1.19 13.74
C ILE A 585 1.66 -2.13 12.57
N VAL A 586 2.87 -2.69 12.55
CA VAL A 586 3.36 -3.61 11.52
C VAL A 586 2.97 -5.05 11.85
N ALA A 587 3.04 -5.43 13.12
CA ALA A 587 2.75 -6.77 13.59
C ALA A 587 2.30 -6.78 15.06
N GLY A 588 1.77 -7.91 15.53
CA GLY A 588 1.44 -8.08 16.94
C GLY A 588 1.47 -9.54 17.37
N VAL A 589 2.04 -9.82 18.54
CA VAL A 589 2.18 -11.16 19.10
C VAL A 589 1.70 -11.16 20.55
N ALA A 590 0.76 -12.05 20.86
CA ALA A 590 0.13 -12.13 22.17
C ALA A 590 0.88 -13.10 23.09
N ASN A 591 0.75 -12.91 24.40
CA ASN A 591 1.29 -13.79 25.43
C ASN A 591 2.82 -13.99 25.32
N VAL A 592 3.55 -12.95 24.93
CA VAL A 592 5.02 -12.94 24.88
C VAL A 592 5.56 -12.83 26.29
N VAL A 593 6.52 -13.67 26.65
CA VAL A 593 7.18 -13.66 27.96
C VAL A 593 8.34 -12.66 27.94
N VAL A 594 8.32 -11.75 28.90
CA VAL A 594 9.36 -10.74 29.16
C VAL A 594 9.62 -10.75 30.66
N ASP A 595 10.86 -11.07 31.06
CA ASP A 595 11.29 -11.19 32.47
C ASP A 595 10.37 -12.03 33.38
N GLY A 596 9.75 -13.06 32.82
CA GLY A 596 8.86 -13.99 33.53
C GLY A 596 7.38 -13.58 33.51
N GLU A 597 7.09 -12.33 33.14
CA GLU A 597 5.73 -11.80 32.98
C GLU A 597 5.26 -11.88 31.52
N GLN A 598 3.95 -11.77 31.29
CA GLN A 598 3.36 -11.89 29.96
C GLN A 598 2.84 -10.56 29.43
N TYR A 599 3.17 -10.29 28.18
CA TYR A 599 2.79 -9.09 27.46
C TYR A 599 2.18 -9.44 26.10
N ASP A 600 1.22 -8.63 25.68
CA ASP A 600 0.83 -8.52 24.29
C ASP A 600 1.75 -7.48 23.64
N VAL A 601 2.54 -7.89 22.64
CA VAL A 601 3.57 -7.05 22.01
C VAL A 601 3.08 -6.58 20.66
N LEU A 602 3.03 -5.26 20.46
CA LEU A 602 2.85 -4.64 19.15
C LEU A 602 4.22 -4.24 18.60
N VAL A 603 4.46 -4.59 17.33
CA VAL A 603 5.63 -4.13 16.58
C VAL A 603 5.18 -2.92 15.79
N LEU A 604 5.76 -1.78 16.12
CA LEU A 604 5.54 -0.52 15.42
C LEU A 604 6.62 -0.29 14.35
N THR A 605 6.44 0.72 13.50
CA THR A 605 7.49 1.15 12.56
C THR A 605 8.70 1.73 13.29
N HIS A 606 8.48 2.46 14.40
CA HIS A 606 9.54 3.14 15.16
C HIS A 606 9.83 2.53 16.53
N GLY A 607 9.26 1.38 16.88
CA GLY A 607 9.52 0.73 18.17
C GLY A 607 8.66 -0.49 18.48
N LEU A 608 8.66 -0.90 19.74
CA LEU A 608 7.84 -1.98 20.28
C LEU A 608 6.96 -1.45 21.41
N VAL A 609 5.71 -1.87 21.48
CA VAL A 609 4.85 -1.59 22.64
C VAL A 609 4.51 -2.90 23.34
N LEU A 610 4.77 -2.96 24.64
CA LEU A 610 4.50 -4.09 25.51
C LEU A 610 3.31 -3.76 26.40
N VAL A 611 2.18 -4.42 26.16
CA VAL A 611 0.94 -4.24 26.93
C VAL A 611 0.80 -5.38 27.93
N PRO A 612 0.69 -5.11 29.25
CA PRO A 612 0.53 -6.17 30.25
C PRO A 612 -0.66 -7.08 29.96
N CYS A 613 -0.44 -8.40 29.97
CA CYS A 613 -1.48 -9.36 29.67
C CYS A 613 -2.47 -9.51 30.85
N PRO A 614 -3.80 -9.50 30.62
CA PRO A 614 -4.77 -9.76 31.68
C PRO A 614 -4.65 -11.19 32.23
N LYS A 615 -5.13 -11.42 33.47
CA LYS A 615 -5.06 -12.72 34.17
C LYS A 615 -5.63 -13.92 33.37
N VAL A 616 -6.54 -13.66 32.42
CA VAL A 616 -7.08 -14.66 31.49
C VAL A 616 -6.44 -14.44 30.12
N TYR A 617 -5.48 -15.31 29.76
CA TYR A 617 -4.65 -15.20 28.55
C TYR A 617 -5.30 -15.76 27.27
N ASN A 618 -6.56 -16.22 27.35
CA ASN A 618 -7.31 -16.74 26.20
C ASN A 618 -7.66 -15.61 25.21
N GLN A 619 -7.74 -15.95 23.92
CA GLN A 619 -8.11 -15.02 22.82
C GLN A 619 -7.10 -13.88 22.53
N GLY A 620 -5.80 -14.12 22.67
CA GLY A 620 -4.77 -13.10 22.44
C GLY A 620 -4.88 -12.35 21.09
N ARG A 621 -5.29 -13.03 20.01
CA ARG A 621 -5.51 -12.36 18.72
C ARG A 621 -6.63 -11.33 18.74
N ASN A 622 -7.70 -11.57 19.51
CA ASN A 622 -8.80 -10.61 19.63
C ASN A 622 -8.35 -9.40 20.46
N ARG A 623 -7.62 -9.63 21.56
CA ARG A 623 -7.05 -8.54 22.37
C ARG A 623 -6.12 -7.65 21.55
N LEU A 624 -5.20 -8.23 20.78
CA LEU A 624 -4.33 -7.47 19.87
C LEU A 624 -5.12 -6.67 18.83
N ARG A 625 -6.22 -7.23 18.30
CA ARG A 625 -7.09 -6.52 17.34
C ARG A 625 -7.86 -5.39 17.98
N GLU A 626 -8.39 -5.61 19.18
CA GLU A 626 -9.09 -4.59 19.96
C GLU A 626 -8.12 -3.48 20.33
N LEU A 627 -6.93 -3.82 20.81
CA LEU A 627 -5.86 -2.87 21.12
C LEU A 627 -5.43 -2.08 19.88
N ALA A 628 -5.16 -2.75 18.75
CA ALA A 628 -4.80 -2.08 17.51
C ALA A 628 -5.94 -1.22 16.92
N ALA A 629 -7.18 -1.45 17.35
CA ALA A 629 -8.35 -0.68 16.93
C ALA A 629 -8.81 0.36 17.95
N SER A 630 -8.30 0.34 19.19
CA SER A 630 -8.82 1.14 20.30
C SER A 630 -8.30 2.57 20.30
N ALA A 631 -7.05 2.77 19.89
CA ALA A 631 -6.41 4.09 19.88
C ALA A 631 -5.27 4.15 18.84
N ALA A 632 -4.70 5.33 18.63
CA ALA A 632 -3.53 5.47 17.76
C ALA A 632 -2.31 4.80 18.42
N PRO A 633 -1.30 4.35 17.65
CA PRO A 633 -0.12 3.70 18.23
C PRO A 633 0.64 4.57 19.24
N ALA A 634 0.63 5.89 19.05
CA ALA A 634 1.14 6.86 20.01
C ALA A 634 0.43 6.79 21.37
N ASP A 635 -0.90 6.76 21.38
CA ASP A 635 -1.68 6.64 22.62
C ASP A 635 -1.45 5.30 23.32
N ILE A 636 -1.36 4.23 22.54
CA ILE A 636 -1.10 2.90 23.05
C ILE A 636 0.30 2.87 23.67
N ALA A 637 1.31 3.45 23.00
CA ALA A 637 2.66 3.56 23.53
C ALA A 637 2.73 4.42 24.80
N ALA A 638 2.05 5.58 24.83
CA ALA A 638 2.05 6.48 25.98
C ALA A 638 1.43 5.85 27.26
N GLN A 639 0.53 4.88 27.09
CA GLN A 639 -0.14 4.19 28.20
C GLN A 639 0.54 2.88 28.60
N ASN A 640 1.57 2.45 27.88
CA ASN A 640 2.19 1.13 28.03
C ASN A 640 3.71 1.24 27.97
N TRP A 641 4.39 0.11 28.10
CA TRP A 641 5.85 0.11 28.00
C TRP A 641 6.25 0.19 26.53
N PHE A 642 6.72 1.37 26.11
CA PHE A 642 7.26 1.62 24.78
C PHE A 642 8.78 1.46 24.76
N VAL A 643 9.29 0.80 23.73
CA VAL A 643 10.71 0.61 23.46
C VAL A 643 10.99 1.15 22.06
N PRO A 644 11.48 2.39 21.93
CA PRO A 644 11.86 2.97 20.66
C PRO A 644 12.96 2.15 19.98
N PHE A 645 12.90 2.00 18.66
CA PHE A 645 13.94 1.31 17.91
C PHE A 645 15.28 2.05 17.92
N GLU A 646 15.25 3.37 18.09
CA GLU A 646 16.45 4.19 18.26
C GLU A 646 17.20 3.96 19.59
N ASP A 647 16.54 3.30 20.55
CA ASP A 647 17.15 2.88 21.82
C ASP A 647 17.78 1.48 21.74
N VAL A 648 17.60 0.76 20.62
CA VAL A 648 18.12 -0.59 20.42
C VAL A 648 19.55 -0.55 19.86
N VAL A 649 20.51 -1.06 20.64
CA VAL A 649 21.92 -1.20 20.25
C VAL A 649 22.11 -2.36 19.29
N SER A 650 21.56 -3.51 19.67
CA SER A 650 21.71 -4.75 18.90
C SER A 650 20.54 -5.69 19.18
N GLY A 651 20.26 -6.56 18.23
CA GLY A 651 19.20 -7.55 18.29
C GLY A 651 19.75 -8.92 17.92
N ARG A 652 19.32 -9.97 18.60
CA ARG A 652 19.59 -11.34 18.16
C ARG A 652 18.35 -12.20 18.24
N VAL A 653 18.24 -13.12 17.29
CA VAL A 653 17.26 -14.21 17.36
C VAL A 653 17.86 -15.35 18.17
N SER A 654 17.52 -15.42 19.46
CA SER A 654 17.98 -16.49 20.35
C SER A 654 17.31 -17.84 20.04
N LYS A 655 16.10 -17.85 19.48
CA LYS A 655 15.39 -19.07 19.05
C LYS A 655 14.44 -18.79 17.88
N ARG A 656 14.44 -19.66 16.86
CA ARG A 656 13.56 -19.52 15.68
C ARG A 656 12.14 -20.01 15.92
N PHE A 657 11.95 -21.02 16.77
CA PHE A 657 10.63 -21.55 17.11
C PHE A 657 10.63 -22.31 18.45
N PRO A 658 9.74 -21.98 19.42
CA PRO A 658 9.04 -20.71 19.52
C PRO A 658 10.02 -19.54 19.42
N VAL A 659 9.59 -18.43 18.82
CA VAL A 659 10.42 -17.27 18.57
C VAL A 659 10.94 -16.71 19.90
N GLY A 660 12.25 -16.55 19.98
CA GLY A 660 12.95 -15.82 21.04
C GLY A 660 13.84 -14.78 20.39
N VAL A 661 13.65 -13.52 20.78
CA VAL A 661 14.51 -12.41 20.38
C VAL A 661 15.00 -11.67 21.62
N GLU A 662 16.20 -11.13 21.54
CA GLU A 662 16.81 -10.33 22.60
C GLU A 662 17.29 -9.03 21.97
N PHE A 663 16.91 -7.91 22.57
CA PHE A 663 17.39 -6.57 22.21
C PHE A 663 18.26 -6.05 23.34
N ALA A 664 19.50 -5.68 23.04
CA ALA A 664 20.31 -4.89 23.94
C ALA A 664 19.94 -3.42 23.74
N LEU A 665 19.58 -2.73 24.81
CA LEU A 665 19.21 -1.32 24.79
C LEU A 665 20.39 -0.45 25.20
N HIS A 666 20.37 0.82 24.79
CA HIS A 666 21.44 1.77 25.03
C HIS A 666 21.66 2.10 26.52
N ASP A 667 20.64 1.91 27.36
CA ASP A 667 20.72 2.06 28.82
C ASP A 667 21.41 0.87 29.54
N GLY A 668 21.89 -0.13 28.77
CA GLY A 668 22.53 -1.33 29.27
C GLY A 668 21.54 -2.45 29.66
N THR A 669 20.24 -2.22 29.54
CA THR A 669 19.23 -3.26 29.75
C THR A 669 19.16 -4.22 28.57
N THR A 670 18.71 -5.45 28.80
CA THR A 670 18.45 -6.42 27.74
C THR A 670 16.99 -6.82 27.77
N LEU A 671 16.25 -6.48 26.72
CA LEU A 671 14.87 -6.87 26.54
C LEU A 671 14.78 -8.24 25.85
N GLY A 672 14.47 -9.27 26.63
CA GLY A 672 14.22 -10.62 26.11
C GLY A 672 12.75 -10.88 25.85
N LEU A 673 12.37 -11.08 24.57
CA LEU A 673 11.01 -11.41 24.17
C LEU A 673 10.93 -12.87 23.75
N ARG A 674 10.13 -13.69 24.46
CA ARG A 674 9.95 -15.12 24.14
C ARG A 674 8.49 -15.46 23.91
N THR A 675 8.17 -15.83 22.68
CA THR A 675 6.84 -16.36 22.35
C THR A 675 6.66 -17.76 22.91
N LYS A 676 5.40 -18.14 23.15
CA LYS A 676 5.00 -19.48 23.57
C LYS A 676 4.39 -20.25 22.39
N LEU A 677 4.20 -21.56 22.58
CA LEU A 677 3.49 -22.40 21.60
C LEU A 677 2.02 -21.99 21.41
N ASP A 678 1.41 -21.36 22.42
CA ASP A 678 0.05 -20.86 22.41
C ASP A 678 -0.06 -19.34 22.14
N SER A 679 1.07 -18.67 21.85
CA SER A 679 1.05 -17.28 21.38
C SER A 679 0.25 -17.15 20.10
N GLN A 680 -0.56 -16.09 20.03
CA GLN A 680 -1.41 -15.80 18.88
C GLN A 680 -0.94 -14.52 18.18
N GLU A 681 -1.06 -14.49 16.86
CA GLU A 681 -0.58 -13.38 16.03
C GLU A 681 -1.73 -12.49 15.55
N LEU A 682 -1.51 -11.18 15.52
CA LEU A 682 -2.43 -10.19 14.95
C LEU A 682 -2.71 -10.52 13.47
N THR A 683 -1.62 -10.60 12.69
CA THR A 683 -1.58 -11.02 11.28
C THR A 683 -0.62 -12.20 11.12
N SER A 684 -0.90 -13.07 10.15
CA SER A 684 -0.02 -14.22 9.89
C SER A 684 1.39 -13.76 9.53
N GLY A 685 2.39 -14.26 10.25
CA GLY A 685 3.78 -13.83 10.10
C GLY A 685 4.22 -12.77 11.10
N SER A 686 3.39 -12.40 12.09
CA SER A 686 3.78 -11.40 13.10
C SER A 686 5.01 -11.82 13.91
N SER A 687 5.16 -13.11 14.24
CA SER A 687 6.37 -13.59 14.94
C SER A 687 7.60 -13.65 14.02
N ILE A 688 7.39 -13.68 12.70
CA ILE A 688 8.48 -13.53 11.71
C ILE A 688 8.89 -12.07 11.64
N ALA A 689 7.93 -11.14 11.58
CA ALA A 689 8.21 -9.71 11.62
C ALA A 689 9.01 -9.32 12.87
N LEU A 690 8.69 -9.88 14.03
CA LEU A 690 9.46 -9.68 15.25
C LEU A 690 10.91 -10.21 15.15
N GLN A 691 11.13 -11.37 14.50
CA GLN A 691 12.47 -11.86 14.21
C GLN A 691 13.21 -10.96 13.22
N ASP A 692 12.52 -10.47 12.21
CA ASP A 692 13.12 -9.64 11.19
C ASP A 692 13.52 -8.28 11.78
N VAL A 693 12.72 -7.73 12.70
CA VAL A 693 13.15 -6.58 13.53
C VAL A 693 14.43 -6.92 14.29
N ALA A 694 14.49 -8.03 15.02
CA ALA A 694 15.71 -8.40 15.75
C ALA A 694 16.93 -8.62 14.83
N LYS A 695 16.72 -9.15 13.62
CA LYS A 695 17.78 -9.31 12.62
C LYS A 695 18.25 -7.98 12.04
N ARG A 696 17.40 -6.95 11.96
CA ARG A 696 17.80 -5.60 11.53
C ARG A 696 18.88 -5.03 12.44
N PHE A 697 18.82 -5.37 13.72
CA PHE A 697 19.80 -4.95 14.72
C PHE A 697 20.89 -6.02 14.97
N ALA A 698 20.97 -7.08 14.15
CA ALA A 698 22.01 -8.07 14.33
C ALA A 698 23.37 -7.48 13.96
N PRO A 699 24.41 -7.65 14.81
CA PRO A 699 25.74 -7.15 14.48
C PRO A 699 26.21 -7.76 13.17
N VAL A 700 26.59 -6.92 12.21
CA VAL A 700 27.18 -7.36 10.94
C VAL A 700 28.47 -8.11 11.26
N PRO A 701 28.67 -9.35 10.78
CA PRO A 701 29.94 -10.03 11.00
C PRO A 701 31.05 -9.24 10.32
N VAL A 702 31.96 -8.68 11.12
CA VAL A 702 33.22 -8.12 10.63
C VAL A 702 33.95 -9.25 9.91
N ALA A 703 34.12 -9.12 8.59
CA ALA A 703 34.98 -10.03 7.83
C ALA A 703 36.41 -9.83 8.35
N THR A 704 36.91 -10.82 9.10
CA THR A 704 38.29 -10.92 9.55
C THR A 704 39.24 -11.22 8.41
#